data_AF-A0A6A6HY35-F1
#
_entry.id   AF-A0A6A6HY35-F1
#
_cell.length_a   1.000
_cell.length_b   1.000
_cell.length_c   1.000
_cell.angle_alpha   90.00
_cell.angle_beta   90.00
_cell.angle_gamma   90.00
#
_symmetry.space_group_name_H-M   'P 1'
#
loop_
_entity.id
_entity.type
_entity.pdbx_description
1 polymer ?
#
loop_
_entity_poly.entity_id
_entity_poly.type
_entity_poly.pdbx_seq_one_letter_code
_entity_poly.pdbx_strand_id
1 'polypeptide(L)'
;MDPDHRERRRRERRESRAEHTDTERRRRKGHRATDSQGDLLPPPRQARRQSDSEWESPSPRKKRDSRATTPGESTPSGSRDSAPLSLDALARLDKANAKRAGWKGRDYDELYLKEVRRKEERREKERLRVEEEKRRAYESDVAAEEEARRRKEERRQEERRKAREQRKSAYTDDEREKRRSAYAAEERDKRGSYTDAEREERRRRYEEKYTPSERAERKERKRQGKQHRTEQKKRRLVSGPLAEEGGVDDDDEYQYMMEKRGGAGSETRVYTEEELARRKKIKCIVIGVVSVLIILAIIIPVAVMMSKKNNDHPGESVAAAGAQKPANSNLDGKDPNSVPADKKGTIYDPWAWWDTTDFNVTYTGATVGGLPIIGLNSTWDDDVQANEKVPNLKDTFEYGKMPIRGINVGGWLNIEPFITPSFFESYGTRDNIVDEWTLCTKLGAQKSKETLEKHYSAFVTKQTFVDIRNAGFDHVRIPFGYWMVETYDGDPYVSQVSWRYLLRGIEYARQNGLRVNLDYHGAPGSQNGWNHSGRQGVIGWLNGTDGDLNAQRWLDIHHKLSVFFAQPRYKNIVTMYGIVNEPRMVDMNTNIVLNWTQKAIDQIRKDNITAVLVFGDGFLGLDNWQGKLQGNDNLLLDVHQYVIFNVNQLSLKHTDKLNFACAAWTQQSKRSMDTTTGFGPTMCGEWSQADTDCTQYINNVNTGTRWEGTYDTGNASTSILTPQCPPKDSTCSCSNANADPASYSDAYKKWLYQFSVAQMISFEAGWGWFYWTWETEKATQWSWKLGMKAGILPSKVWERDFDCPSSVSDLEDFGELGLSETY
;
A
#
# COMPACT_ATOMS: atom_id res chain seq x y z
N MET A 1 -60.21 66.05 -40.31
CA MET A 1 -59.86 65.44 -41.61
C MET A 1 -59.67 63.96 -41.36
N ASP A 2 -60.58 63.16 -41.90
CA ASP A 2 -60.29 61.76 -42.29
C ASP A 2 -59.53 61.84 -43.65
N PRO A 3 -58.94 60.75 -44.22
CA PRO A 3 -59.76 59.63 -44.67
C PRO A 3 -59.19 58.21 -44.48
N ASP A 4 -60.16 57.32 -44.26
CA ASP A 4 -60.28 55.94 -44.75
C ASP A 4 -59.38 54.84 -44.16
N HIS A 5 -59.88 53.69 -43.69
CA HIS A 5 -61.00 52.78 -44.07
C HIS A 5 -60.58 51.60 -44.97
N ARG A 6 -61.17 50.44 -44.60
CA ARG A 6 -61.73 49.40 -45.48
C ARG A 6 -60.76 48.55 -46.32
N GLU A 7 -61.07 47.29 -46.59
CA GLU A 7 -61.96 46.35 -45.87
C GLU A 7 -61.62 44.91 -46.31
N ARG A 8 -62.29 43.94 -45.68
CA ARG A 8 -62.69 42.65 -46.26
C ARG A 8 -61.68 41.50 -46.37
N ARG A 9 -62.11 40.24 -46.13
CA ARG A 9 -63.19 39.68 -45.27
C ARG A 9 -63.18 38.15 -45.47
N ARG A 10 -63.35 37.39 -44.37
CA ARG A 10 -64.19 36.16 -44.29
C ARG A 10 -63.66 34.85 -44.94
N ARG A 11 -64.14 33.64 -44.55
CA ARG A 11 -65.22 33.32 -43.58
C ARG A 11 -65.06 32.03 -42.75
N GLU A 12 -65.61 32.11 -41.52
CA GLU A 12 -66.34 31.13 -40.68
C GLU A 12 -66.42 29.67 -41.18
N ARG A 13 -66.36 28.66 -40.28
CA ARG A 13 -67.45 28.29 -39.33
C ARG A 13 -66.89 27.69 -38.01
N ARG A 14 -67.39 28.10 -36.82
CA ARG A 14 -68.62 27.64 -36.08
C ARG A 14 -68.50 26.17 -35.62
N GLU A 15 -68.90 25.76 -34.42
CA GLU A 15 -69.69 26.32 -33.29
C GLU A 15 -69.06 25.81 -31.95
N SER A 16 -68.83 26.56 -30.87
CA SER A 16 -69.69 27.34 -29.93
C SER A 16 -70.25 26.55 -28.73
N ARG A 17 -70.45 27.24 -27.58
CA ARG A 17 -71.28 26.89 -26.38
C ARG A 17 -70.59 26.12 -25.23
N ALA A 18 -70.89 26.33 -23.92
CA ALA A 18 -71.22 27.52 -23.09
C ALA A 18 -71.36 27.09 -21.59
N GLU A 19 -71.07 28.02 -20.66
CA GLU A 19 -71.74 28.27 -19.34
C GLU A 19 -71.96 27.19 -18.24
N HIS A 20 -71.91 27.66 -16.96
CA HIS A 20 -72.71 27.23 -15.78
C HIS A 20 -72.51 25.80 -15.17
N THR A 21 -72.82 25.46 -13.89
CA THR A 21 -73.09 26.20 -12.61
C THR A 21 -73.00 25.28 -11.37
N ASP A 22 -72.86 25.92 -10.20
CA ASP A 22 -73.39 25.64 -8.84
C ASP A 22 -74.13 24.33 -8.43
N THR A 23 -73.84 23.95 -7.16
CA THR A 23 -74.68 23.38 -6.08
C THR A 23 -75.50 22.07 -6.20
N GLU A 24 -75.28 21.22 -5.18
CA GLU A 24 -76.22 20.37 -4.41
C GLU A 24 -77.57 19.85 -4.96
N ARG A 25 -77.88 18.56 -4.66
CA ARG A 25 -79.09 18.16 -3.89
C ARG A 25 -79.23 16.68 -3.53
N ARG A 26 -79.70 16.42 -2.29
CA ARG A 26 -80.48 15.23 -1.81
C ARG A 26 -79.71 13.88 -1.80
N ARG A 27 -80.01 12.87 -0.98
CA ARG A 27 -81.19 12.39 -0.17
C ARG A 27 -80.61 11.57 1.03
N ARG A 28 -81.29 11.14 2.11
CA ARG A 28 -82.70 11.14 2.60
C ARG A 28 -82.69 11.11 4.16
N LYS A 29 -83.85 10.97 4.82
CA LYS A 29 -84.06 10.80 6.28
C LYS A 29 -83.51 9.49 6.87
N GLY A 30 -83.29 9.47 8.19
CA GLY A 30 -83.38 8.26 9.03
C GLY A 30 -84.70 8.18 9.83
N HIS A 31 -84.94 7.05 10.52
CA HIS A 31 -85.97 6.87 11.56
C HIS A 31 -85.67 5.56 12.34
N ARG A 32 -85.72 5.58 13.68
CA ARG A 32 -86.84 4.93 14.41
C ARG A 32 -86.92 5.24 15.91
N ALA A 33 -88.12 4.98 16.43
CA ALA A 33 -88.46 4.51 17.78
C ALA A 33 -88.04 5.38 18.98
N THR A 34 -88.24 6.69 18.85
CA THR A 34 -88.41 7.62 19.97
C THR A 34 -89.47 7.12 20.98
N ASP A 35 -89.30 7.43 22.26
CA ASP A 35 -90.30 7.18 23.31
C ASP A 35 -91.50 8.17 23.25
N SER A 36 -92.29 8.26 24.34
CA SER A 36 -93.50 9.10 24.39
C SER A 36 -93.25 10.62 24.43
N GLN A 37 -91.98 11.05 24.46
CA GLN A 37 -91.57 12.43 24.20
C GLN A 37 -90.72 12.53 22.93
N GLY A 38 -89.64 11.74 22.79
CA GLY A 38 -88.70 11.97 21.68
C GLY A 38 -87.41 11.16 21.54
N ASP A 39 -87.03 10.26 22.44
CA ASP A 39 -85.62 9.78 22.50
C ASP A 39 -85.41 8.24 22.36
N LEU A 40 -84.20 7.81 21.94
CA LEU A 40 -83.79 6.38 21.80
C LEU A 40 -82.27 6.11 22.08
N LEU A 41 -81.91 4.87 22.45
CA LEU A 41 -80.75 4.49 23.31
C LEU A 41 -79.80 3.37 22.69
N PRO A 42 -78.96 2.54 23.40
CA PRO A 42 -77.54 2.25 23.03
C PRO A 42 -77.26 0.74 22.66
N PRO A 43 -76.30 -0.13 23.14
CA PRO A 43 -75.46 -0.21 24.37
C PRO A 43 -73.91 -0.50 24.11
N PRO A 44 -73.09 -1.45 24.71
CA PRO A 44 -71.66 -1.16 25.04
C PRO A 44 -70.57 -2.25 24.67
N ARG A 45 -69.56 -2.50 25.57
CA ARG A 45 -68.25 -3.22 25.41
C ARG A 45 -68.18 -4.66 26.00
N GLN A 46 -67.09 -5.43 25.74
CA GLN A 46 -66.30 -6.19 26.78
C GLN A 46 -64.89 -6.70 26.32
N ALA A 47 -64.09 -7.31 27.23
CA ALA A 47 -62.60 -7.43 27.12
C ALA A 47 -61.92 -8.52 28.02
N ARG A 48 -60.58 -8.78 27.86
CA ARG A 48 -59.63 -9.35 28.87
C ARG A 48 -58.12 -9.26 28.44
N ARG A 49 -57.25 -8.65 29.28
CA ARG A 49 -56.06 -9.15 30.04
C ARG A 49 -54.83 -9.63 29.23
N GLN A 50 -53.63 -8.98 29.26
CA GLN A 50 -52.60 -8.73 30.33
C GLN A 50 -51.43 -9.75 30.26
N SER A 51 -50.15 -9.40 30.46
CA SER A 51 -49.50 -8.09 30.77
C SER A 51 -48.03 -8.02 30.28
N ASP A 52 -47.44 -6.80 30.32
CA ASP A 52 -46.02 -6.39 30.45
C ASP A 52 -44.92 -7.02 29.54
N SER A 53 -43.88 -6.31 29.07
CA SER A 53 -43.58 -4.87 28.88
C SER A 53 -42.29 -4.78 28.01
N GLU A 54 -41.91 -3.68 27.35
CA GLU A 54 -42.58 -2.40 27.06
C GLU A 54 -42.43 -2.07 25.55
N TRP A 55 -42.41 -0.79 25.09
CA TRP A 55 -42.57 -0.45 23.66
C TRP A 55 -41.76 0.75 23.12
N GLU A 56 -41.53 0.70 21.80
CA GLU A 56 -40.86 1.72 20.98
C GLU A 56 -41.82 2.80 20.41
N SER A 57 -41.25 3.95 20.02
CA SER A 57 -41.64 4.71 18.80
C SER A 57 -43.05 5.41 18.79
N PRO A 58 -43.48 6.08 17.69
CA PRO A 58 -42.82 7.30 17.18
C PRO A 58 -43.77 8.47 16.75
N SER A 59 -43.23 9.70 16.73
CA SER A 59 -43.55 10.76 15.74
C SER A 59 -44.96 11.45 15.78
N PRO A 60 -45.20 12.59 15.06
CA PRO A 60 -45.99 13.70 15.64
C PRO A 60 -47.18 14.27 14.81
N ARG A 61 -47.95 15.22 15.39
CA ARG A 61 -48.65 16.28 14.62
C ARG A 61 -49.04 17.57 15.40
N LYS A 62 -49.26 18.65 14.64
CA LYS A 62 -49.42 20.07 15.06
C LYS A 62 -50.85 20.46 15.49
N LYS A 63 -50.97 21.46 16.39
CA LYS A 63 -51.82 22.71 16.34
C LYS A 63 -52.06 23.29 17.76
N ARG A 64 -52.38 24.58 18.02
CA ARG A 64 -52.21 25.88 17.31
C ARG A 64 -52.82 27.04 18.16
N ASP A 65 -52.23 28.25 18.13
CA ASP A 65 -52.80 29.57 18.54
C ASP A 65 -53.11 29.80 20.06
N SER A 66 -53.11 31.01 20.66
CA SER A 66 -52.96 32.41 20.16
C SER A 66 -52.53 33.46 21.24
N ARG A 67 -52.16 34.67 20.76
CA ARG A 67 -52.57 36.02 21.27
C ARG A 67 -51.71 36.76 22.33
N ALA A 68 -50.93 37.76 21.89
CA ALA A 68 -51.10 39.20 22.26
C ALA A 68 -50.12 40.18 21.55
N THR A 69 -50.62 41.38 21.27
CA THR A 69 -50.03 42.65 20.78
C THR A 69 -48.81 43.18 21.57
N THR A 70 -47.92 44.08 21.10
CA THR A 70 -47.95 45.10 19.99
C THR A 70 -46.50 45.42 19.49
N PRO A 71 -46.22 46.35 18.53
CA PRO A 71 -45.08 46.18 17.59
C PRO A 71 -43.83 47.06 17.82
N GLY A 72 -42.73 46.65 17.18
CA GLY A 72 -41.49 47.42 17.00
C GLY A 72 -40.32 46.47 16.66
N GLU A 73 -39.83 46.51 15.42
CA GLU A 73 -38.90 45.55 14.78
C GLU A 73 -37.89 44.84 15.71
N SER A 74 -37.89 43.50 15.67
CA SER A 74 -36.84 42.68 16.27
C SER A 74 -36.39 41.60 15.29
N THR A 75 -35.07 41.37 15.21
CA THR A 75 -34.50 40.02 15.10
C THR A 75 -33.07 40.00 15.68
N PRO A 76 -32.79 39.17 16.70
CA PRO A 76 -31.42 38.88 17.17
C PRO A 76 -30.94 37.48 16.71
N SER A 77 -29.81 37.04 17.26
CA SER A 77 -29.26 35.66 17.23
C SER A 77 -28.58 35.19 15.93
N GLY A 78 -27.81 34.09 16.06
CA GLY A 78 -27.22 33.35 14.94
C GLY A 78 -25.68 33.30 14.99
N SER A 79 -25.13 32.12 15.27
CA SER A 79 -23.70 31.82 15.14
C SER A 79 -23.20 32.00 13.70
N ARG A 80 -21.95 32.43 13.55
CA ARG A 80 -21.20 32.31 12.31
C ARG A 80 -19.74 31.96 12.61
N ASP A 81 -19.22 31.00 11.85
CA ASP A 81 -17.80 30.80 11.63
C ASP A 81 -17.15 32.09 11.12
N SER A 82 -15.82 32.19 11.24
CA SER A 82 -15.06 33.40 10.94
C SER A 82 -15.17 33.81 9.46
N ALA A 83 -16.16 34.64 9.15
CA ALA A 83 -16.28 35.29 7.86
C ALA A 83 -15.04 36.17 7.61
N PRO A 84 -14.43 36.15 6.41
CA PRO A 84 -13.32 37.03 6.10
C PRO A 84 -13.74 38.49 6.24
N LEU A 85 -12.83 39.33 6.75
CA LEU A 85 -13.06 40.76 6.93
C LEU A 85 -13.49 41.41 5.61
N SER A 86 -14.53 42.24 5.66
CA SER A 86 -15.01 42.93 4.47
C SER A 86 -13.93 43.85 3.91
N LEU A 87 -13.95 44.10 2.59
CA LEU A 87 -13.00 45.01 1.93
C LEU A 87 -13.01 46.42 2.55
N ASP A 88 -14.14 46.86 3.12
CA ASP A 88 -14.24 48.14 3.83
C ASP A 88 -13.58 48.10 5.22
N ALA A 89 -13.63 46.96 5.92
CA ALA A 89 -12.89 46.74 7.16
C ALA A 89 -11.37 46.66 6.91
N LEU A 90 -10.95 45.93 5.87
CA LEU A 90 -9.55 45.87 5.42
C LEU A 90 -9.02 47.25 5.00
N ALA A 91 -9.77 47.99 4.17
CA ALA A 91 -9.38 49.34 3.76
C ALA A 91 -9.29 50.33 4.95
N ARG A 92 -10.14 50.19 5.97
CA ARG A 92 -10.03 50.96 7.22
C ARG A 92 -8.80 50.55 8.04
N LEU A 93 -8.46 49.26 8.09
CA LEU A 93 -7.28 48.74 8.78
C LEU A 93 -6.00 49.25 8.10
N ASP A 94 -5.89 49.15 6.79
CA ASP A 94 -4.76 49.70 6.02
C ASP A 94 -4.67 51.23 6.13
N LYS A 95 -5.80 51.95 6.12
CA LYS A 95 -5.81 53.41 6.34
C LYS A 95 -5.35 53.81 7.74
N ALA A 96 -5.59 52.97 8.75
CA ALA A 96 -5.04 53.14 10.10
C ALA A 96 -3.54 52.80 10.16
N ASN A 97 -3.11 51.72 9.51
CA ASN A 97 -1.72 51.27 9.46
C ASN A 97 -0.83 52.23 8.68
N ALA A 98 -1.24 52.69 7.49
CA ALA A 98 -0.53 53.69 6.70
C ALA A 98 -0.37 55.02 7.45
N LYS A 99 -1.38 55.43 8.21
CA LYS A 99 -1.32 56.64 9.07
C LYS A 99 -0.38 56.48 10.26
N ARG A 100 -0.16 55.25 10.76
CA ARG A 100 0.90 54.93 11.74
C ARG A 100 2.30 54.85 11.11
N ALA A 101 2.40 54.36 9.87
CA ALA A 101 3.66 54.18 9.15
C ALA A 101 4.19 55.45 8.46
N GLY A 102 3.41 56.53 8.39
CA GLY A 102 3.80 57.81 7.76
C GLY A 102 3.81 57.80 6.23
N TRP A 103 3.31 56.75 5.58
CA TRP A 103 3.33 56.63 4.12
C TRP A 103 2.25 57.49 3.46
N LYS A 104 2.66 58.38 2.56
CA LYS A 104 1.76 59.11 1.65
C LYS A 104 1.34 58.18 0.51
N GLY A 105 0.31 57.37 0.75
CA GLY A 105 -0.34 56.57 -0.28
C GLY A 105 -0.96 57.41 -1.40
N ARG A 106 -1.05 56.85 -2.61
CA ARG A 106 -1.80 57.45 -3.72
C ARG A 106 -3.28 57.15 -3.51
N ASP A 107 -4.15 58.15 -3.63
CA ASP A 107 -5.59 57.88 -3.74
C ASP A 107 -5.88 57.16 -5.07
N TYR A 108 -6.57 56.03 -5.00
CA TYR A 108 -7.17 55.39 -6.16
C TYR A 108 -8.54 56.03 -6.41
N ASP A 109 -8.78 56.45 -7.66
CA ASP A 109 -10.04 57.07 -8.07
C ASP A 109 -11.24 56.21 -7.67
N GLU A 110 -12.27 56.83 -7.08
CA GLU A 110 -13.49 56.14 -6.63
C GLU A 110 -14.17 55.39 -7.78
N LEU A 111 -14.06 55.91 -9.01
CA LEU A 111 -14.55 55.25 -10.23
C LEU A 111 -13.89 53.88 -10.46
N TYR A 112 -12.58 53.75 -10.23
CA TYR A 112 -11.85 52.49 -10.38
C TYR A 112 -12.34 51.44 -9.37
N LEU A 113 -12.47 51.83 -8.10
CA LEU A 113 -12.99 50.96 -7.03
C LEU A 113 -14.47 50.59 -7.23
N LYS A 114 -15.23 51.37 -8.02
CA LYS A 114 -16.61 51.07 -8.40
C LYS A 114 -16.68 50.07 -9.56
N GLU A 115 -15.76 50.18 -10.53
CA GLU A 115 -15.68 49.23 -11.64
C GLU A 115 -15.14 47.85 -11.22
N VAL A 116 -14.13 47.80 -10.34
CA VAL A 116 -13.59 46.53 -9.79
C VAL A 116 -14.70 45.73 -9.11
N ARG A 117 -15.44 46.33 -8.16
CA ARG A 117 -16.57 45.68 -7.48
C ARG A 117 -17.62 45.15 -8.47
N ARG A 118 -17.96 45.94 -9.50
CA ARG A 118 -18.92 45.52 -10.55
C ARG A 118 -18.40 44.38 -11.45
N LYS A 119 -17.07 44.24 -11.61
CA LYS A 119 -16.44 43.10 -12.29
C LYS A 119 -16.41 41.85 -11.41
N GLU A 120 -16.23 42.01 -10.10
CA GLU A 120 -16.21 40.90 -9.14
C GLU A 120 -17.61 40.32 -8.89
N GLU A 121 -18.63 41.15 -8.63
CA GLU A 121 -20.03 40.69 -8.55
C GLU A 121 -20.44 39.86 -9.76
N ARG A 122 -19.99 40.26 -10.96
CA ARG A 122 -20.30 39.53 -12.20
C ARG A 122 -19.63 38.15 -12.22
N ARG A 123 -18.35 38.07 -11.82
CA ARG A 123 -17.59 36.81 -11.70
C ARG A 123 -18.10 35.90 -10.58
N GLU A 124 -18.72 36.45 -9.55
CA GLU A 124 -19.36 35.69 -8.47
C GLU A 124 -20.71 35.11 -8.93
N LYS A 125 -21.58 35.93 -9.53
CA LYS A 125 -22.84 35.48 -10.15
C LYS A 125 -22.60 34.43 -11.25
N GLU A 126 -21.52 34.57 -12.02
CA GLU A 126 -21.11 33.61 -13.05
C GLU A 126 -20.61 32.28 -12.45
N ARG A 127 -19.81 32.32 -11.36
CA ARG A 127 -19.39 31.12 -10.63
C ARG A 127 -20.57 30.35 -10.01
N LEU A 128 -21.47 31.06 -9.33
CA LEU A 128 -22.67 30.46 -8.73
C LEU A 128 -23.58 29.80 -9.80
N ARG A 129 -23.70 30.41 -10.99
CA ARG A 129 -24.48 29.81 -12.09
C ARG A 129 -23.85 28.52 -12.62
N VAL A 130 -22.53 28.50 -12.78
CA VAL A 130 -21.78 27.30 -13.21
C VAL A 130 -21.83 26.19 -12.14
N GLU A 131 -21.82 26.55 -10.86
CA GLU A 131 -21.98 25.60 -9.76
C GLU A 131 -23.39 24.99 -9.72
N GLU A 132 -24.44 25.80 -9.92
CA GLU A 132 -25.81 25.31 -10.01
C GLU A 132 -26.04 24.45 -11.27
N GLU A 133 -25.49 24.85 -12.42
CA GLU A 133 -25.51 24.04 -13.66
C GLU A 133 -24.84 22.67 -13.45
N LYS A 134 -23.68 22.62 -12.77
CA LYS A 134 -23.01 21.36 -12.41
C LYS A 134 -23.83 20.50 -11.47
N ARG A 135 -24.46 21.09 -10.43
CA ARG A 135 -25.28 20.31 -9.49
C ARG A 135 -26.50 19.71 -10.17
N ARG A 136 -27.19 20.46 -11.03
CA ARG A 136 -28.32 19.99 -11.84
C ARG A 136 -27.92 18.88 -12.82
N ALA A 137 -26.72 18.96 -13.42
CA ALA A 137 -26.20 17.88 -14.26
C ALA A 137 -25.96 16.59 -13.46
N TYR A 138 -25.29 16.69 -12.30
CA TYR A 138 -25.07 15.55 -11.41
C TYR A 138 -26.38 14.91 -10.89
N GLU A 139 -27.36 15.74 -10.47
CA GLU A 139 -28.70 15.30 -10.07
C GLU A 139 -29.41 14.56 -11.24
N SER A 140 -29.22 14.99 -12.49
CA SER A 140 -29.78 14.35 -13.69
C SER A 140 -29.10 13.02 -14.03
N ASP A 141 -27.77 12.93 -13.93
CA ASP A 141 -27.01 11.72 -14.25
C ASP A 141 -27.32 10.59 -13.25
N VAL A 142 -27.40 10.92 -11.95
CA VAL A 142 -27.79 9.97 -10.90
C VAL A 142 -29.21 9.43 -11.13
N ALA A 143 -30.17 10.31 -11.47
CA ALA A 143 -31.55 9.90 -11.77
C ALA A 143 -31.63 8.99 -13.01
N ALA A 144 -30.82 9.26 -14.04
CA ALA A 144 -30.74 8.41 -15.23
C ALA A 144 -30.14 7.03 -14.92
N GLU A 145 -29.15 6.94 -14.03
CA GLU A 145 -28.57 5.66 -13.61
C GLU A 145 -29.53 4.83 -12.74
N GLU A 146 -30.29 5.45 -11.83
CA GLU A 146 -31.36 4.75 -11.09
C GLU A 146 -32.44 4.20 -12.04
N GLU A 147 -32.90 4.99 -13.02
CA GLU A 147 -33.90 4.50 -13.98
C GLU A 147 -33.33 3.36 -14.85
N ALA A 148 -32.06 3.44 -15.23
CA ALA A 148 -31.36 2.38 -15.94
C ALA A 148 -31.26 1.08 -15.11
N ARG A 149 -31.02 1.18 -13.79
CA ARG A 149 -31.05 0.04 -12.86
C ARG A 149 -32.45 -0.57 -12.79
N ARG A 150 -33.50 0.24 -12.59
CA ARG A 150 -34.90 -0.25 -12.58
C ARG A 150 -35.29 -0.95 -13.89
N ARG A 151 -35.04 -0.34 -15.04
CA ARG A 151 -35.32 -0.91 -16.38
C ARG A 151 -34.49 -2.17 -16.70
N LYS A 152 -33.45 -2.48 -15.92
CA LYS A 152 -32.62 -3.70 -16.01
C LYS A 152 -33.14 -4.80 -15.07
N GLU A 153 -33.65 -4.43 -13.90
CA GLU A 153 -34.30 -5.32 -12.94
C GLU A 153 -35.68 -5.79 -13.42
N GLU A 154 -36.53 -4.88 -13.91
CA GLU A 154 -37.84 -5.19 -14.50
C GLU A 154 -37.70 -6.20 -15.65
N ARG A 155 -36.69 -6.04 -16.52
CA ARG A 155 -36.36 -7.01 -17.58
C ARG A 155 -35.94 -8.38 -17.03
N ARG A 156 -35.09 -8.42 -16.00
CA ARG A 156 -34.69 -9.68 -15.34
C ARG A 156 -35.87 -10.40 -14.69
N GLN A 157 -36.86 -9.67 -14.17
CA GLN A 157 -38.09 -10.26 -13.63
C GLN A 157 -39.00 -10.80 -14.74
N GLU A 158 -39.17 -10.05 -15.84
CA GLU A 158 -39.91 -10.46 -17.03
C GLU A 158 -39.31 -11.73 -17.68
N GLU A 159 -37.98 -11.80 -17.81
CA GLU A 159 -37.25 -12.99 -18.27
C GLU A 159 -37.44 -14.20 -17.34
N ARG A 160 -37.32 -13.99 -16.02
CA ARG A 160 -37.58 -15.05 -15.01
C ARG A 160 -39.03 -15.54 -15.03
N ARG A 161 -40.00 -14.67 -15.31
CA ARG A 161 -41.42 -15.02 -15.46
C ARG A 161 -41.64 -15.87 -16.71
N LYS A 162 -41.17 -15.42 -17.87
CA LYS A 162 -41.24 -16.15 -19.14
C LYS A 162 -40.54 -17.52 -19.07
N ALA A 163 -39.37 -17.60 -18.43
CA ALA A 163 -38.67 -18.86 -18.20
C ALA A 163 -39.40 -19.81 -17.23
N ARG A 164 -40.20 -19.31 -16.28
CA ARG A 164 -41.09 -20.12 -15.44
C ARG A 164 -42.34 -20.60 -16.18
N GLU A 165 -42.91 -19.78 -17.06
CA GLU A 165 -44.08 -20.11 -17.86
C GLU A 165 -43.73 -21.17 -18.92
N GLN A 166 -42.63 -20.99 -19.66
CA GLN A 166 -42.11 -22.00 -20.60
C GLN A 166 -41.75 -23.34 -19.92
N ARG A 167 -41.34 -23.32 -18.64
CA ARG A 167 -41.09 -24.54 -17.84
C ARG A 167 -42.37 -25.19 -17.27
N LYS A 168 -43.54 -24.59 -17.47
CA LYS A 168 -44.85 -25.14 -17.05
C LYS A 168 -45.72 -25.65 -18.21
N SER A 169 -45.48 -25.21 -19.45
CA SER A 169 -46.33 -25.54 -20.60
C SER A 169 -45.77 -26.65 -21.51
N ALA A 170 -44.80 -27.44 -21.06
CA ALA A 170 -44.18 -28.51 -21.82
C ALA A 170 -43.65 -29.64 -20.91
N TYR A 171 -43.54 -30.84 -21.48
CA TYR A 171 -43.00 -32.08 -20.91
C TYR A 171 -43.90 -32.80 -19.89
N THR A 172 -44.39 -33.97 -20.30
CA THR A 172 -44.94 -35.02 -19.41
C THR A 172 -43.81 -35.74 -18.67
N ASP A 173 -44.13 -36.55 -17.66
CA ASP A 173 -43.10 -37.15 -16.80
C ASP A 173 -42.16 -38.14 -17.52
N ASP A 174 -42.62 -38.83 -18.58
CA ASP A 174 -41.79 -39.76 -19.38
C ASP A 174 -40.59 -39.07 -20.06
N GLU A 175 -40.73 -37.79 -20.41
CA GLU A 175 -39.65 -37.00 -21.00
C GLU A 175 -38.65 -36.46 -19.96
N ARG A 176 -38.99 -36.49 -18.66
CA ARG A 176 -38.09 -36.06 -17.59
C ARG A 176 -37.02 -37.10 -17.29
N GLU A 177 -37.35 -38.38 -17.39
CA GLU A 177 -36.42 -39.48 -17.09
C GLU A 177 -35.32 -39.58 -18.15
N LYS A 178 -35.68 -39.56 -19.44
CA LYS A 178 -34.73 -39.47 -20.58
C LYS A 178 -33.77 -38.28 -20.44
N ARG A 179 -34.25 -37.14 -19.91
CA ARG A 179 -33.42 -35.94 -19.67
C ARG A 179 -32.47 -36.06 -18.49
N ARG A 180 -32.78 -36.85 -17.45
CA ARG A 180 -31.83 -37.15 -16.36
C ARG A 180 -30.65 -37.97 -16.87
N SER A 181 -30.90 -38.98 -17.68
CA SER A 181 -29.85 -39.79 -18.32
C SER A 181 -28.95 -38.95 -19.25
N ALA A 182 -29.53 -38.00 -20.00
CA ALA A 182 -28.76 -37.06 -20.80
C ALA A 182 -27.88 -36.12 -19.95
N TYR A 183 -28.39 -35.61 -18.82
CA TYR A 183 -27.63 -34.74 -17.92
C TYR A 183 -26.42 -35.46 -17.31
N ALA A 184 -26.57 -36.73 -16.93
CA ALA A 184 -25.48 -37.55 -16.40
C ALA A 184 -24.38 -37.85 -17.44
N ALA A 185 -24.70 -37.80 -18.75
CA ALA A 185 -23.71 -37.85 -19.82
C ALA A 185 -23.02 -36.48 -20.01
N GLU A 186 -23.80 -35.38 -20.02
CA GLU A 186 -23.29 -34.01 -20.19
C GLU A 186 -22.37 -33.56 -19.03
N GLU A 187 -22.49 -34.16 -17.85
CA GLU A 187 -21.61 -33.92 -16.70
C GLU A 187 -20.27 -34.68 -16.78
N ARG A 188 -20.19 -35.77 -17.55
CA ARG A 188 -18.93 -36.45 -17.90
C ARG A 188 -18.10 -35.65 -18.90
N ASP A 189 -18.77 -35.03 -19.86
CA ASP A 189 -18.13 -34.30 -20.97
C ASP A 189 -17.36 -33.04 -20.52
N LYS A 190 -17.83 -32.41 -19.43
CA LYS A 190 -17.25 -31.18 -18.83
C LYS A 190 -15.88 -31.37 -18.16
N ARG A 191 -15.23 -32.53 -18.31
CA ARG A 191 -13.86 -32.82 -17.85
C ARG A 191 -12.86 -33.17 -18.97
N GLY A 192 -13.26 -33.09 -20.24
CA GLY A 192 -12.36 -33.26 -21.39
C GLY A 192 -11.72 -31.94 -21.86
N SER A 193 -10.48 -32.00 -22.36
CA SER A 193 -9.82 -30.90 -23.06
C SER A 193 -10.09 -30.98 -24.57
N TYR A 194 -10.66 -29.92 -25.16
CA TYR A 194 -10.96 -29.88 -26.60
C TYR A 194 -9.70 -30.03 -27.46
N THR A 195 -9.78 -30.96 -28.42
CA THR A 195 -8.76 -31.19 -29.45
C THR A 195 -8.68 -30.03 -30.44
N ASP A 196 -7.58 -29.91 -31.17
CA ASP A 196 -7.40 -28.83 -32.15
C ASP A 196 -8.38 -28.95 -33.34
N ALA A 197 -8.80 -30.17 -33.70
CA ALA A 197 -9.80 -30.39 -34.74
C ALA A 197 -11.16 -29.75 -34.40
N GLU A 198 -11.58 -29.84 -33.14
CA GLU A 198 -12.83 -29.22 -32.66
C GLU A 198 -12.73 -27.69 -32.61
N ARG A 199 -11.54 -27.15 -32.30
CA ARG A 199 -11.26 -25.70 -32.35
C ARG A 199 -11.30 -25.19 -33.80
N GLU A 200 -10.70 -25.92 -34.72
CA GLU A 200 -10.65 -25.63 -36.15
C GLU A 200 -12.05 -25.67 -36.81
N GLU A 201 -12.86 -26.67 -36.50
CA GLU A 201 -14.24 -26.76 -37.00
C GLU A 201 -15.14 -25.66 -36.41
N ARG A 202 -14.99 -25.34 -35.11
CA ARG A 202 -15.70 -24.24 -34.45
C ARG A 202 -15.28 -22.87 -35.00
N ARG A 203 -14.03 -22.73 -35.44
CA ARG A 203 -13.52 -21.54 -36.16
C ARG A 203 -14.18 -21.40 -37.53
N ARG A 204 -14.22 -22.47 -38.34
CA ARG A 204 -14.90 -22.49 -39.65
C ARG A 204 -16.38 -22.09 -39.54
N ARG A 205 -17.12 -22.67 -38.59
CA ARG A 205 -18.53 -22.33 -38.31
C ARG A 205 -18.74 -20.89 -37.83
N TYR A 206 -17.71 -20.20 -37.32
CA TYR A 206 -17.77 -18.77 -36.98
C TYR A 206 -17.42 -17.88 -38.20
N GLU A 207 -16.57 -18.36 -39.09
CA GLU A 207 -16.15 -17.64 -40.29
C GLU A 207 -17.23 -17.64 -41.38
N GLU A 208 -17.93 -18.76 -41.64
CA GLU A 208 -19.06 -18.83 -42.58
C GLU A 208 -20.16 -17.79 -42.32
N LYS A 209 -20.28 -17.31 -41.08
CA LYS A 209 -21.35 -16.42 -40.63
C LYS A 209 -21.15 -14.93 -40.98
N TYR A 210 -20.04 -14.56 -41.61
CA TYR A 210 -19.74 -13.16 -41.98
C TYR A 210 -19.07 -13.05 -43.35
N THR A 211 -19.53 -12.12 -44.17
CA THR A 211 -18.95 -11.79 -45.48
C THR A 211 -17.56 -11.15 -45.36
N PRO A 212 -16.70 -11.20 -46.40
CA PRO A 212 -15.35 -10.63 -46.34
C PRO A 212 -15.31 -9.13 -45.99
N SER A 213 -16.29 -8.34 -46.45
CA SER A 213 -16.42 -6.92 -46.13
C SER A 213 -16.78 -6.69 -44.66
N GLU A 214 -17.74 -7.42 -44.10
CA GLU A 214 -18.08 -7.35 -42.67
C GLU A 214 -16.89 -7.77 -41.79
N ARG A 215 -16.11 -8.76 -42.21
CA ARG A 215 -14.87 -9.15 -41.50
C ARG A 215 -13.82 -8.03 -41.53
N ALA A 216 -13.69 -7.32 -42.64
CA ALA A 216 -12.78 -6.17 -42.77
C ALA A 216 -13.24 -4.98 -41.91
N GLU A 217 -14.51 -4.56 -42.03
CA GLU A 217 -15.09 -3.45 -41.27
C GLU A 217 -15.05 -3.72 -39.75
N ARG A 218 -15.25 -4.97 -39.33
CA ARG A 218 -15.16 -5.40 -37.93
C ARG A 218 -13.72 -5.53 -37.42
N LYS A 219 -12.74 -5.82 -38.28
CA LYS A 219 -11.31 -5.65 -37.97
C LYS A 219 -10.97 -4.16 -37.78
N GLU A 220 -11.49 -3.31 -38.64
CA GLU A 220 -11.16 -1.87 -38.62
C GLU A 220 -11.81 -1.14 -37.43
N ARG A 221 -13.08 -1.42 -37.09
CA ARG A 221 -13.68 -0.96 -35.82
C ARG A 221 -12.93 -1.49 -34.58
N LYS A 222 -12.32 -2.69 -34.64
CA LYS A 222 -11.44 -3.19 -33.57
C LYS A 222 -10.10 -2.45 -33.52
N ARG A 223 -9.52 -2.05 -34.67
CA ARG A 223 -8.32 -1.21 -34.74
C ARG A 223 -8.57 0.15 -34.12
N GLN A 224 -9.59 0.87 -34.59
CA GLN A 224 -9.95 2.20 -34.10
C GLN A 224 -10.35 2.17 -32.61
N GLY A 225 -11.07 1.12 -32.18
CA GLY A 225 -11.39 0.88 -30.78
C GLY A 225 -10.18 0.55 -29.89
N LYS A 226 -9.15 -0.13 -30.42
CA LYS A 226 -7.83 -0.25 -29.74
C LYS A 226 -7.15 1.12 -29.68
N GLN A 227 -7.05 1.83 -30.81
CA GLN A 227 -6.35 3.11 -30.95
C GLN A 227 -6.89 4.18 -29.99
N HIS A 228 -8.22 4.31 -29.86
CA HIS A 228 -8.86 5.20 -28.89
C HIS A 228 -8.63 4.77 -27.42
N ARG A 229 -8.49 3.46 -27.14
CA ARG A 229 -8.08 2.97 -25.81
C ARG A 229 -6.61 3.29 -25.52
N THR A 230 -5.73 3.13 -26.50
CA THR A 230 -4.31 3.52 -26.39
C THR A 230 -4.19 5.03 -26.16
N GLU A 231 -4.94 5.87 -26.88
CA GLU A 231 -5.03 7.32 -26.65
C GLU A 231 -5.44 7.67 -25.21
N GLN A 232 -6.41 6.94 -24.63
CA GLN A 232 -6.80 7.12 -23.22
C GLN A 232 -5.79 6.55 -22.21
N LYS A 233 -4.94 5.57 -22.60
CA LYS A 233 -3.82 5.08 -21.77
C LYS A 233 -2.67 6.10 -21.66
N LYS A 234 -2.51 7.06 -22.59
CA LYS A 234 -1.43 8.09 -22.62
C LYS A 234 -1.40 9.10 -21.44
N ARG A 235 -1.96 8.76 -20.28
CA ARG A 235 -2.11 9.62 -19.09
C ARG A 235 -1.89 8.89 -17.75
N ARG A 236 -1.24 7.73 -17.77
CA ARG A 236 -0.76 7.04 -16.57
C ARG A 236 0.66 6.58 -16.81
N LEU A 237 1.61 7.07 -16.01
CA LEU A 237 2.78 6.27 -15.67
C LEU A 237 2.30 5.32 -14.56
N VAL A 238 2.66 4.03 -14.64
CA VAL A 238 2.29 3.05 -13.62
C VAL A 238 3.50 2.67 -12.78
N SER A 239 3.41 2.98 -11.49
CA SER A 239 4.03 2.24 -10.40
C SER A 239 2.93 1.84 -9.43
N GLY A 240 3.15 0.78 -8.65
CA GLY A 240 2.16 0.20 -7.75
C GLY A 240 2.14 -1.32 -7.78
N PRO A 241 1.73 -2.00 -6.70
CA PRO A 241 1.76 -3.46 -6.60
C PRO A 241 0.93 -4.23 -7.63
N LEU A 242 0.16 -3.57 -8.50
CA LEU A 242 -0.40 -4.24 -9.68
C LEU A 242 0.71 -4.75 -10.64
N ALA A 243 1.90 -4.14 -10.63
CA ALA A 243 3.08 -4.65 -11.33
C ALA A 243 3.82 -5.75 -10.54
N GLU A 244 3.75 -5.69 -9.20
CA GLU A 244 4.37 -6.68 -8.29
C GLU A 244 3.55 -7.97 -8.18
N GLU A 245 2.24 -7.87 -8.38
CA GLU A 245 1.28 -8.96 -8.54
C GLU A 245 0.99 -9.27 -10.03
N GLY A 246 1.77 -8.70 -10.96
CA GLY A 246 1.83 -9.11 -12.37
C GLY A 246 0.59 -8.84 -13.26
N GLY A 247 -0.32 -7.96 -12.85
CA GLY A 247 -1.63 -7.75 -13.46
C GLY A 247 -1.69 -6.85 -14.71
N VAL A 248 -0.69 -6.87 -15.61
CA VAL A 248 -0.62 -5.96 -16.78
C VAL A 248 -0.20 -6.67 -18.09
N ASP A 249 -1.05 -6.60 -19.12
CA ASP A 249 -0.75 -7.04 -20.49
C ASP A 249 0.27 -6.10 -21.22
N ASP A 250 1.53 -6.53 -21.27
CA ASP A 250 2.60 -6.42 -22.31
C ASP A 250 2.93 -5.14 -23.14
N ASP A 251 4.22 -5.10 -23.49
CA ASP A 251 4.93 -4.42 -24.61
C ASP A 251 4.96 -2.88 -24.71
N ASP A 252 3.82 -2.18 -24.76
CA ASP A 252 3.76 -0.79 -25.28
C ASP A 252 4.54 0.25 -24.42
N GLU A 253 4.74 0.00 -23.12
CA GLU A 253 5.22 1.01 -22.15
C GLU A 253 6.76 1.14 -22.12
N TYR A 254 7.51 0.07 -22.43
CA TYR A 254 8.98 0.09 -22.43
C TYR A 254 9.57 0.78 -23.67
N GLN A 255 8.95 0.61 -24.86
CA GLN A 255 9.38 1.33 -26.07
C GLN A 255 9.30 2.85 -25.90
N TYR A 256 8.25 3.36 -25.23
CA TYR A 256 8.09 4.79 -24.97
C TYR A 256 9.21 5.37 -24.07
N MET A 257 9.73 4.57 -23.14
CA MET A 257 10.88 4.94 -22.30
C MET A 257 12.21 4.92 -23.08
N MET A 258 12.36 3.97 -24.01
CA MET A 258 13.57 3.83 -24.84
C MET A 258 13.67 4.86 -25.98
N GLU A 259 12.56 5.23 -26.64
CA GLU A 259 12.55 6.21 -27.75
C GLU A 259 13.06 7.63 -27.36
N LYS A 260 13.27 7.91 -26.06
CA LYS A 260 13.72 9.22 -25.57
C LYS A 260 15.12 9.26 -24.93
N ARG A 261 15.92 8.19 -25.04
CA ARG A 261 17.39 8.28 -24.87
C ARG A 261 18.05 8.18 -26.25
N GLY A 262 18.88 9.15 -26.60
CA GLY A 262 19.35 9.35 -27.97
C GLY A 262 20.54 8.48 -28.37
N GLY A 263 20.47 7.85 -29.55
CA GLY A 263 21.62 7.19 -30.19
C GLY A 263 21.22 6.23 -31.32
N ALA A 264 21.58 6.60 -32.56
CA ALA A 264 21.65 5.78 -33.79
C ALA A 264 20.73 4.53 -33.93
N GLY A 265 19.75 4.59 -34.85
CA GLY A 265 18.95 3.43 -35.25
C GLY A 265 19.64 2.47 -36.23
N SER A 266 19.07 1.28 -36.39
CA SER A 266 19.47 0.24 -37.36
C SER A 266 18.22 -0.42 -37.96
N GLU A 267 18.23 -0.72 -39.26
CA GLU A 267 17.04 -1.21 -39.98
C GLU A 267 16.75 -2.70 -39.74
N THR A 268 15.50 -3.02 -39.38
CA THR A 268 15.05 -4.40 -39.18
C THR A 268 14.95 -5.17 -40.49
N ARG A 269 15.96 -5.98 -40.81
CA ARG A 269 16.00 -6.80 -42.02
C ARG A 269 15.03 -7.98 -41.94
N VAL A 270 14.04 -8.02 -42.83
CA VAL A 270 13.04 -9.10 -42.93
C VAL A 270 13.61 -10.31 -43.66
N TYR A 271 13.47 -11.50 -43.07
CA TYR A 271 13.85 -12.79 -43.67
C TYR A 271 12.69 -13.42 -44.44
N THR A 272 13.02 -14.25 -45.44
CA THR A 272 12.05 -14.96 -46.28
C THR A 272 11.64 -16.32 -45.71
N GLU A 273 10.48 -16.85 -46.13
CA GLU A 273 9.96 -18.14 -45.65
C GLU A 273 10.88 -19.33 -46.01
N GLU A 274 11.61 -19.25 -47.13
CA GLU A 274 12.55 -20.29 -47.57
C GLU A 274 13.78 -20.38 -46.65
N GLU A 275 14.28 -19.26 -46.14
CA GLU A 275 15.40 -19.22 -45.19
C GLU A 275 15.01 -19.86 -43.84
N LEU A 276 13.78 -19.61 -43.38
CA LEU A 276 13.20 -20.24 -42.19
C LEU A 276 13.05 -21.75 -42.37
N ALA A 277 12.60 -22.22 -43.53
CA ALA A 277 12.49 -23.64 -43.85
C ALA A 277 13.87 -24.34 -43.85
N ARG A 278 14.89 -23.69 -44.43
CA ARG A 278 16.28 -24.21 -44.46
C ARG A 278 16.88 -24.30 -43.05
N ARG A 279 16.66 -23.29 -42.19
CA ARG A 279 17.10 -23.31 -40.77
C ARG A 279 16.41 -24.39 -39.94
N LYS A 280 15.13 -24.69 -40.17
CA LYS A 280 14.42 -25.80 -39.48
C LYS A 280 15.08 -27.16 -39.74
N LYS A 281 15.44 -27.48 -40.99
CA LYS A 281 16.14 -28.75 -41.30
C LYS A 281 17.48 -28.89 -40.57
N ILE A 282 18.25 -27.80 -40.44
CA ILE A 282 19.55 -27.81 -39.75
C ILE A 282 19.38 -28.07 -38.25
N LYS A 283 18.40 -27.42 -37.57
CA LYS A 283 18.12 -27.66 -36.14
C LYS A 283 17.84 -29.13 -35.85
N CYS A 284 17.03 -29.83 -36.66
CA CYS A 284 16.72 -31.24 -36.43
C CYS A 284 17.94 -32.17 -36.48
N ILE A 285 18.91 -31.88 -37.35
CA ILE A 285 20.15 -32.68 -37.47
C ILE A 285 21.04 -32.47 -36.24
N VAL A 286 21.19 -31.23 -35.77
CA VAL A 286 22.00 -30.91 -34.58
C VAL A 286 21.44 -31.57 -33.33
N ILE A 287 20.11 -31.53 -33.13
CA ILE A 287 19.44 -32.18 -31.98
C ILE A 287 19.77 -33.68 -31.92
N GLY A 288 19.67 -34.38 -33.06
CA GLY A 288 19.94 -35.82 -33.12
C GLY A 288 21.39 -36.21 -32.73
N VAL A 289 22.37 -35.37 -33.08
CA VAL A 289 23.78 -35.59 -32.69
C VAL A 289 24.00 -35.35 -31.19
N VAL A 290 23.42 -34.28 -30.64
CA VAL A 290 23.56 -33.92 -29.22
C VAL A 290 22.95 -35.00 -28.31
N SER A 291 21.79 -35.56 -28.66
CA SER A 291 21.17 -36.63 -27.87
C SER A 291 22.06 -37.89 -27.71
N VAL A 292 22.83 -38.26 -28.73
CA VAL A 292 23.73 -39.42 -28.68
C VAL A 292 24.94 -39.15 -27.76
N LEU A 293 25.49 -37.93 -27.80
CA LEU A 293 26.61 -37.53 -26.95
C LEU A 293 26.21 -37.49 -25.45
N ILE A 294 25.00 -37.04 -25.14
CA ILE A 294 24.47 -37.02 -23.76
C ILE A 294 24.34 -38.45 -23.20
N ILE A 295 23.86 -39.41 -24.00
CA ILE A 295 23.74 -40.82 -23.58
C ILE A 295 25.11 -41.42 -23.25
N LEU A 296 26.16 -41.10 -24.03
CA LEU A 296 27.52 -41.55 -23.74
C LEU A 296 28.12 -40.89 -22.49
N ALA A 297 27.82 -39.61 -22.25
CA ALA A 297 28.30 -38.88 -21.07
C ALA A 297 27.73 -39.40 -19.74
N ILE A 298 26.52 -39.97 -19.75
CA ILE A 298 25.85 -40.50 -18.54
C ILE A 298 26.44 -41.84 -18.07
N ILE A 299 26.99 -42.65 -18.98
CA ILE A 299 27.43 -44.03 -18.67
C ILE A 299 28.76 -44.07 -17.89
N ILE A 300 29.60 -43.04 -18.02
CA ILE A 300 30.99 -43.06 -17.54
C ILE A 300 31.16 -42.66 -16.04
N PRO A 301 30.48 -41.64 -15.49
CA PRO A 301 30.75 -41.16 -14.12
C PRO A 301 30.33 -42.11 -12.99
N VAL A 302 29.39 -43.04 -13.24
CA VAL A 302 28.73 -43.84 -12.19
C VAL A 302 29.68 -44.83 -11.48
N ALA A 303 30.87 -45.07 -12.04
CA ALA A 303 31.83 -46.04 -11.49
C ALA A 303 32.73 -45.49 -10.36
N VAL A 304 32.92 -44.17 -10.22
CA VAL A 304 33.95 -43.61 -9.32
C VAL A 304 33.50 -42.30 -8.67
N MET A 305 33.03 -42.38 -7.40
CA MET A 305 33.44 -41.53 -6.25
C MET A 305 32.54 -41.76 -5.02
N MET A 306 32.68 -42.92 -4.36
CA MET A 306 32.25 -43.11 -2.97
C MET A 306 33.47 -43.20 -2.04
N SER A 307 34.02 -42.06 -1.58
CA SER A 307 34.83 -41.94 -0.33
C SER A 307 35.53 -40.58 -0.17
N LYS A 308 34.99 -39.69 0.66
CA LYS A 308 35.51 -39.34 2.02
C LYS A 308 34.71 -38.21 2.67
N LYS A 309 35.04 -37.89 3.92
CA LYS A 309 34.23 -37.09 4.87
C LYS A 309 35.17 -36.35 5.84
N ASN A 310 34.65 -35.30 6.50
CA ASN A 310 35.25 -34.51 7.59
C ASN A 310 36.34 -33.50 7.10
N ASN A 311 36.49 -32.27 7.66
CA ASN A 311 35.71 -31.57 8.70
C ASN A 311 35.97 -30.04 8.75
N ASP A 312 35.28 -29.39 9.70
CA ASP A 312 35.58 -28.12 10.39
C ASP A 312 35.22 -26.77 9.73
N HIS A 313 34.33 -26.04 10.41
CA HIS A 313 33.94 -24.63 10.19
C HIS A 313 33.72 -23.94 11.56
N PRO A 314 34.20 -22.69 11.76
CA PRO A 314 33.87 -21.89 12.94
C PRO A 314 32.82 -20.79 12.63
N GLY A 315 31.85 -20.62 13.52
CA GLY A 315 30.98 -19.43 13.57
C GLY A 315 29.66 -19.52 12.80
N GLU A 316 28.76 -20.42 13.21
CA GLU A 316 27.35 -20.39 12.80
C GLU A 316 26.57 -19.26 13.52
N SER A 317 25.65 -18.63 12.80
CA SER A 317 24.57 -17.81 13.36
C SER A 317 23.56 -18.69 14.08
N VAL A 318 23.66 -18.80 15.41
CA VAL A 318 22.82 -19.69 16.22
C VAL A 318 21.37 -19.18 16.23
N ALA A 319 20.45 -19.91 15.58
CA ALA A 319 19.02 -19.65 15.63
C ALA A 319 18.53 -19.54 17.09
N ALA A 320 17.62 -18.60 17.37
CA ALA A 320 17.28 -18.18 18.75
C ALA A 320 16.76 -19.31 19.67
N ALA A 321 16.32 -20.44 19.09
CA ALA A 321 15.99 -21.67 19.81
C ALA A 321 17.15 -22.23 20.66
N GLY A 322 18.40 -22.03 20.25
CA GLY A 322 19.62 -22.51 20.92
C GLY A 322 20.20 -21.57 22.00
N ALA A 323 19.66 -20.36 22.14
CA ALA A 323 20.22 -19.35 23.05
C ALA A 323 20.12 -19.78 24.53
N GLN A 324 21.28 -19.85 25.22
CA GLN A 324 21.33 -20.02 26.67
C GLN A 324 20.75 -18.78 27.37
N LYS A 325 20.19 -18.95 28.57
CA LYS A 325 19.71 -17.80 29.35
C LYS A 325 20.91 -16.94 29.78
N PRO A 326 20.92 -15.62 29.55
CA PRO A 326 21.96 -14.74 30.07
C PRO A 326 22.05 -14.83 31.60
N ALA A 327 23.26 -14.60 32.14
CA ALA A 327 23.53 -14.77 33.57
C ALA A 327 22.73 -13.82 34.46
N ASN A 328 22.25 -12.69 33.92
CA ASN A 328 21.44 -11.69 34.61
C ASN A 328 22.05 -11.17 35.93
N SER A 329 23.39 -11.14 36.03
CA SER A 329 24.15 -10.81 37.24
C SER A 329 24.02 -9.36 37.73
N ASN A 330 23.39 -8.47 36.96
CA ASN A 330 22.96 -7.16 37.47
C ASN A 330 21.77 -7.24 38.45
N LEU A 331 21.12 -8.41 38.57
CA LEU A 331 20.19 -8.75 39.66
C LEU A 331 20.91 -9.18 40.95
N ASP A 332 22.21 -9.46 40.92
CA ASP A 332 22.93 -9.96 42.10
C ASP A 332 22.94 -8.91 43.22
N GLY A 333 22.56 -9.34 44.43
CA GLY A 333 22.41 -8.45 45.59
C GLY A 333 21.21 -7.48 45.53
N LYS A 334 20.31 -7.59 44.54
CA LYS A 334 19.04 -6.86 44.51
C LYS A 334 17.95 -7.64 45.26
N ASP A 335 17.05 -6.94 45.96
CA ASP A 335 15.91 -7.56 46.64
C ASP A 335 14.70 -7.71 45.67
N PRO A 336 14.22 -8.94 45.40
CA PRO A 336 13.01 -9.18 44.59
C PRO A 336 11.71 -8.61 45.19
N ASN A 337 11.74 -8.07 46.41
CA ASN A 337 10.62 -7.41 47.05
C ASN A 337 10.62 -5.88 46.87
N SER A 338 11.63 -5.32 46.19
CA SER A 338 11.58 -3.95 45.67
C SER A 338 10.55 -3.76 44.55
N VAL A 339 10.11 -4.86 43.90
CA VAL A 339 8.99 -4.88 42.96
C VAL A 339 7.67 -5.06 43.73
N PRO A 340 6.70 -4.14 43.61
CA PRO A 340 5.39 -4.26 44.25
C PRO A 340 4.65 -5.57 43.88
N ALA A 341 3.84 -6.09 44.80
CA ALA A 341 3.20 -7.40 44.65
C ALA A 341 2.26 -7.48 43.43
N ASP A 342 1.62 -6.38 43.05
CA ASP A 342 0.76 -6.23 41.87
C ASP A 342 1.54 -5.99 40.55
N LYS A 343 2.89 -5.97 40.64
CA LYS A 343 3.81 -5.78 39.51
C LYS A 343 4.71 -6.98 39.26
N LYS A 344 4.80 -7.95 40.19
CA LYS A 344 5.55 -9.19 39.99
C LYS A 344 4.97 -10.00 38.81
N GLY A 345 5.85 -10.60 38.00
CA GLY A 345 5.50 -11.28 36.74
C GLY A 345 5.22 -10.36 35.53
N THR A 346 5.08 -9.04 35.73
CA THR A 346 4.77 -8.08 34.66
C THR A 346 6.02 -7.54 33.96
N ILE A 347 5.85 -6.65 32.96
CA ILE A 347 6.96 -5.92 32.33
C ILE A 347 7.80 -5.08 33.32
N TYR A 348 7.26 -4.77 34.50
CA TYR A 348 7.95 -4.01 35.56
C TYR A 348 8.80 -4.89 36.51
N ASP A 349 8.84 -6.21 36.29
CA ASP A 349 9.55 -7.17 37.15
C ASP A 349 10.78 -7.77 36.42
N PRO A 350 12.01 -7.32 36.73
CA PRO A 350 13.24 -7.85 36.15
C PRO A 350 13.47 -9.35 36.36
N TRP A 351 12.93 -9.94 37.44
CA TRP A 351 13.03 -11.38 37.68
C TRP A 351 12.11 -12.20 36.77
N ALA A 352 11.11 -11.56 36.16
CA ALA A 352 10.21 -12.13 35.15
C ALA A 352 10.69 -11.92 33.69
N TRP A 353 11.88 -11.34 33.49
CA TRP A 353 12.53 -11.17 32.19
C TRP A 353 13.45 -12.37 31.87
N TRP A 354 13.59 -12.65 30.58
CA TRP A 354 14.60 -13.58 30.06
C TRP A 354 16.01 -13.00 30.21
N ASP A 355 16.19 -11.74 29.82
CA ASP A 355 17.47 -11.07 29.72
C ASP A 355 17.42 -9.71 30.43
N THR A 356 18.32 -9.50 31.38
CA THR A 356 18.50 -8.22 32.07
C THR A 356 19.80 -7.50 31.66
N THR A 357 20.57 -8.04 30.70
CA THR A 357 21.88 -7.50 30.29
C THR A 357 21.75 -6.07 29.76
N ASP A 358 22.66 -5.21 30.20
CA ASP A 358 22.71 -3.75 29.95
C ASP A 358 21.46 -2.94 30.36
N PHE A 359 20.49 -3.56 31.05
CA PHE A 359 19.32 -2.87 31.60
C PHE A 359 19.54 -2.37 33.04
N ASN A 360 18.94 -1.21 33.35
CA ASN A 360 18.67 -0.79 34.72
C ASN A 360 17.51 -1.60 35.31
N VAL A 361 17.81 -2.49 36.26
CA VAL A 361 16.86 -3.38 36.95
C VAL A 361 16.23 -2.76 38.20
N THR A 362 16.34 -1.44 38.39
CA THR A 362 15.67 -0.75 39.51
C THR A 362 14.19 -0.56 39.18
N TYR A 363 13.28 -1.04 40.05
CA TYR A 363 11.85 -0.83 39.85
C TYR A 363 11.50 0.66 39.78
N THR A 364 10.64 1.01 38.82
CA THR A 364 9.99 2.32 38.73
C THR A 364 8.58 2.16 38.17
N GLY A 365 7.63 2.91 38.74
CA GLY A 365 6.26 3.04 38.21
C GLY A 365 6.08 4.24 37.28
N ALA A 366 7.16 4.94 36.91
CA ALA A 366 7.09 6.16 36.10
C ALA A 366 6.78 5.86 34.62
N THR A 367 5.84 6.62 34.07
CA THR A 367 5.43 6.56 32.66
C THR A 367 5.47 7.95 32.01
N VAL A 368 5.65 8.00 30.69
CA VAL A 368 5.53 9.20 29.86
C VAL A 368 4.74 8.82 28.61
N GLY A 369 3.72 9.60 28.23
CA GLY A 369 2.75 9.17 27.20
C GLY A 369 1.99 7.88 27.57
N GLY A 370 1.95 7.52 28.86
CA GLY A 370 1.46 6.21 29.34
C GLY A 370 2.44 5.04 29.15
N LEU A 371 3.58 5.24 28.46
CA LEU A 371 4.59 4.22 28.23
C LEU A 371 5.62 4.17 29.39
N PRO A 372 6.06 2.97 29.82
CA PRO A 372 6.90 2.82 31.00
C PRO A 372 8.38 3.11 30.74
N ILE A 373 9.03 3.80 31.69
CA ILE A 373 10.48 4.03 31.70
C ILE A 373 11.19 2.80 32.31
N ILE A 374 11.11 1.64 31.64
CA ILE A 374 11.75 0.39 32.09
C ILE A 374 13.13 0.20 31.47
N GLY A 375 14.06 -0.36 32.24
CA GLY A 375 15.39 -0.76 31.76
C GLY A 375 16.38 0.39 31.48
N LEU A 376 15.95 1.64 31.52
CA LEU A 376 16.77 2.81 31.15
C LEU A 376 17.64 3.36 32.29
N ASN A 377 18.85 3.78 31.95
CA ASN A 377 19.65 4.68 32.77
C ASN A 377 19.20 6.14 32.59
N SER A 378 19.25 6.94 33.64
CA SER A 378 18.81 8.35 33.63
C SER A 378 19.82 9.30 32.97
N THR A 379 21.11 8.93 32.96
CA THR A 379 22.20 9.62 32.27
C THR A 379 22.42 9.04 30.88
N TRP A 380 22.83 9.87 29.92
CA TRP A 380 23.24 9.48 28.57
C TRP A 380 24.38 10.40 28.10
N ASP A 381 25.08 10.01 27.03
CA ASP A 381 26.16 10.77 26.42
C ASP A 381 25.99 10.83 24.90
N ASP A 382 25.84 12.03 24.36
CA ASP A 382 25.68 12.29 22.92
C ASP A 382 26.99 12.80 22.27
N ASP A 383 28.13 12.83 22.98
CA ASP A 383 29.44 13.21 22.41
C ASP A 383 30.14 12.05 21.67
N VAL A 384 29.34 11.28 20.92
CA VAL A 384 29.78 10.09 20.18
C VAL A 384 29.58 10.32 18.69
N GLN A 385 30.64 10.07 17.91
CA GLN A 385 30.63 10.11 16.44
C GLN A 385 30.44 8.70 15.89
N ALA A 386 29.55 8.48 14.91
CA ALA A 386 29.51 7.20 14.21
C ALA A 386 30.85 6.94 13.49
N ASN A 387 31.21 7.85 12.59
CA ASN A 387 32.41 7.76 11.76
C ASN A 387 32.88 9.17 11.34
N GLU A 388 34.11 9.25 10.82
CA GLU A 388 34.76 10.51 10.42
C GLU A 388 34.05 11.33 9.33
N LYS A 389 33.04 10.78 8.63
CA LYS A 389 32.29 11.48 7.58
C LYS A 389 31.08 12.25 8.11
N VAL A 390 30.69 12.06 9.38
CA VAL A 390 29.44 12.61 9.96
C VAL A 390 29.67 13.27 11.33
N PRO A 391 28.86 14.28 11.73
CA PRO A 391 28.97 14.92 13.04
C PRO A 391 28.56 14.01 14.21
N ASN A 392 29.12 14.26 15.40
CA ASN A 392 28.74 13.63 16.67
C ASN A 392 27.23 13.81 16.94
N LEU A 393 26.61 12.94 17.75
CA LEU A 393 25.15 13.01 17.99
C LEU A 393 24.68 14.36 18.56
N LYS A 394 25.47 14.99 19.45
CA LYS A 394 25.23 16.34 19.98
C LYS A 394 25.21 17.45 18.91
N ASP A 395 25.80 17.20 17.74
CA ASP A 395 26.03 18.16 16.67
C ASP A 395 25.06 17.90 15.49
N THR A 396 24.66 18.98 14.81
CA THR A 396 23.60 18.92 13.77
C THR A 396 24.05 18.17 12.51
N PHE A 397 23.33 17.10 12.16
CA PHE A 397 23.43 16.46 10.84
C PHE A 397 22.64 17.28 9.81
N GLU A 398 23.29 17.71 8.73
CA GLU A 398 22.64 18.55 7.70
C GLU A 398 21.88 17.69 6.67
N TYR A 399 20.71 17.18 7.06
CA TYR A 399 19.82 16.43 6.16
C TYR A 399 19.55 17.16 4.84
N GLY A 400 19.57 16.42 3.73
CA GLY A 400 19.42 16.96 2.38
C GLY A 400 20.66 17.66 1.80
N LYS A 401 21.74 17.82 2.60
CA LYS A 401 23.10 18.13 2.11
C LYS A 401 24.05 16.95 2.33
N MET A 402 23.93 16.31 3.48
CA MET A 402 24.62 15.06 3.82
C MET A 402 23.68 13.89 3.50
N PRO A 403 24.13 12.90 2.71
CA PRO A 403 23.34 11.70 2.47
C PRO A 403 23.27 10.86 3.74
N ILE A 404 22.09 10.32 4.04
CA ILE A 404 21.90 9.25 5.00
C ILE A 404 22.55 7.98 4.43
N ARG A 405 23.38 7.31 5.23
CA ARG A 405 23.87 5.95 4.95
C ARG A 405 23.48 5.07 6.12
N GLY A 406 22.26 4.55 6.02
CA GLY A 406 21.59 3.82 7.07
C GLY A 406 21.50 2.32 6.82
N ILE A 407 21.18 1.58 7.89
CA ILE A 407 20.91 0.14 7.84
C ILE A 407 19.60 -0.17 8.56
N ASN A 408 18.85 -1.14 8.07
CA ASN A 408 17.69 -1.67 8.78
C ASN A 408 18.09 -2.80 9.74
N VAL A 409 17.39 -2.90 10.87
CA VAL A 409 17.39 -4.09 11.73
C VAL A 409 16.02 -4.81 11.64
N GLY A 410 15.61 -5.10 10.40
CA GLY A 410 14.41 -5.87 10.08
C GLY A 410 14.44 -7.30 10.65
N GLY A 411 13.28 -7.92 10.80
CA GLY A 411 13.13 -9.22 11.46
C GLY A 411 13.43 -9.24 12.98
N TRP A 412 13.77 -8.12 13.63
CA TRP A 412 14.11 -8.09 15.06
C TRP A 412 12.90 -7.92 15.98
N LEU A 413 12.25 -6.74 16.00
CA LEU A 413 11.09 -6.44 16.87
C LEU A 413 9.73 -6.62 16.15
N ASN A 414 9.80 -7.23 14.97
CA ASN A 414 8.72 -7.51 14.04
C ASN A 414 9.19 -8.72 13.22
N ILE A 415 8.51 -9.86 13.29
CA ILE A 415 9.03 -11.14 12.77
C ILE A 415 8.69 -11.35 11.29
N GLU A 416 9.69 -11.71 10.50
CA GLU A 416 9.58 -11.87 9.05
C GLU A 416 10.13 -13.22 8.58
N PRO A 417 9.34 -14.00 7.81
CA PRO A 417 9.71 -15.38 7.48
C PRO A 417 10.99 -15.55 6.66
N PHE A 418 11.36 -14.61 5.80
CA PHE A 418 12.56 -14.74 4.98
C PHE A 418 13.86 -14.33 5.72
N ILE A 419 13.74 -13.46 6.72
CA ILE A 419 14.85 -13.03 7.58
C ILE A 419 15.12 -14.10 8.65
N THR A 420 14.05 -14.68 9.21
CA THR A 420 14.07 -15.67 10.31
C THR A 420 13.30 -16.96 9.97
N PRO A 421 13.67 -17.68 8.89
CA PRO A 421 12.97 -18.88 8.45
C PRO A 421 12.90 -19.99 9.50
N SER A 422 13.80 -20.03 10.49
CA SER A 422 13.78 -21.07 11.55
C SER A 422 12.48 -21.10 12.37
N PHE A 423 11.74 -19.99 12.48
CA PHE A 423 10.42 -19.96 13.12
C PHE A 423 9.30 -20.61 12.27
N PHE A 424 9.51 -20.77 10.96
CA PHE A 424 8.48 -21.19 10.00
C PHE A 424 8.77 -22.56 9.38
N GLU A 425 10.05 -22.91 9.16
CA GLU A 425 10.51 -24.16 8.53
C GLU A 425 10.03 -25.45 9.21
N SER A 426 9.74 -25.40 10.51
CA SER A 426 9.26 -26.57 11.27
C SER A 426 7.78 -26.88 11.10
N TYR A 427 7.01 -25.98 10.45
CA TYR A 427 5.58 -26.13 10.22
C TYR A 427 5.27 -26.58 8.79
N GLY A 428 4.23 -27.41 8.63
CA GLY A 428 3.77 -27.81 7.30
C GLY A 428 2.79 -26.80 6.72
N THR A 429 2.56 -26.84 5.40
CA THR A 429 1.54 -26.04 4.71
C THR A 429 0.14 -26.15 5.33
N ARG A 430 -0.16 -27.28 6.01
CA ARG A 430 -1.43 -27.50 6.72
C ARG A 430 -1.56 -26.74 8.04
N ASP A 431 -0.46 -26.27 8.63
CA ASP A 431 -0.47 -25.45 9.84
C ASP A 431 -0.78 -23.97 9.55
N ASN A 432 -0.58 -23.53 8.29
CA ASN A 432 -0.81 -22.16 7.82
C ASN A 432 -0.14 -21.08 8.70
N ILE A 433 1.15 -21.28 9.01
CA ILE A 433 1.98 -20.32 9.73
C ILE A 433 2.75 -19.49 8.69
N VAL A 434 2.43 -18.20 8.58
CA VAL A 434 2.87 -17.33 7.48
C VAL A 434 3.33 -15.93 7.96
N ASP A 435 3.10 -15.59 9.22
CA ASP A 435 3.34 -14.27 9.79
C ASP A 435 3.44 -14.34 11.33
N GLU A 436 3.77 -13.22 11.99
CA GLU A 436 3.85 -13.17 13.45
C GLU A 436 2.49 -13.43 14.11
N TRP A 437 1.38 -13.01 13.50
CA TRP A 437 0.01 -13.28 13.97
C TRP A 437 -0.27 -14.79 14.09
N THR A 438 -0.07 -15.54 13.02
CA THR A 438 -0.31 -17.00 12.95
C THR A 438 0.68 -17.78 13.80
N LEU A 439 1.96 -17.36 13.83
CA LEU A 439 2.98 -17.92 14.72
C LEU A 439 2.57 -17.75 16.19
N CYS A 440 2.21 -16.54 16.61
CA CYS A 440 1.76 -16.29 17.98
C CYS A 440 0.45 -17.02 18.32
N THR A 441 -0.46 -17.18 17.35
CA THR A 441 -1.70 -17.96 17.52
C THR A 441 -1.40 -19.45 17.76
N LYS A 442 -0.43 -20.01 17.01
CA LYS A 442 -0.02 -21.41 17.08
C LYS A 442 0.76 -21.75 18.34
N LEU A 443 1.60 -20.84 18.82
CA LEU A 443 2.37 -20.99 20.05
C LEU A 443 1.53 -20.74 21.31
N GLY A 444 0.65 -19.73 21.29
CA GLY A 444 -0.12 -19.27 22.44
C GLY A 444 0.72 -18.41 23.41
N ALA A 445 0.06 -17.45 24.05
CA ALA A 445 0.68 -16.29 24.71
C ALA A 445 1.97 -16.56 25.52
N GLN A 446 2.00 -17.59 26.39
CA GLN A 446 3.22 -17.92 27.15
C GLN A 446 4.37 -18.35 26.24
N LYS A 447 4.11 -19.27 25.29
CA LYS A 447 5.16 -19.80 24.41
C LYS A 447 5.59 -18.76 23.39
N SER A 448 4.68 -17.90 22.95
CA SER A 448 5.00 -16.70 22.16
C SER A 448 5.97 -15.80 22.94
N LYS A 449 5.67 -15.45 24.21
CA LYS A 449 6.60 -14.68 25.06
C LYS A 449 7.95 -15.36 25.19
N GLU A 450 8.00 -16.64 25.56
CA GLU A 450 9.25 -17.39 25.72
C GLU A 450 10.10 -17.47 24.45
N THR A 451 9.47 -17.44 23.27
CA THR A 451 10.15 -17.58 21.98
C THR A 451 10.64 -16.22 21.48
N LEU A 452 9.75 -15.22 21.44
CA LEU A 452 10.08 -13.89 20.94
C LEU A 452 10.99 -13.12 21.89
N GLU A 453 10.89 -13.31 23.22
CA GLU A 453 11.79 -12.62 24.15
C GLU A 453 13.25 -13.11 24.03
N LYS A 454 13.46 -14.39 23.69
CA LYS A 454 14.78 -14.93 23.33
C LYS A 454 15.31 -14.31 22.05
N HIS A 455 14.45 -14.19 21.05
CA HIS A 455 14.79 -13.57 19.78
C HIS A 455 15.23 -12.11 19.95
N TYR A 456 14.41 -11.30 20.65
CA TYR A 456 14.71 -9.90 20.92
C TYR A 456 16.00 -9.70 21.73
N SER A 457 16.35 -10.68 22.59
CA SER A 457 17.58 -10.71 23.37
C SER A 457 18.83 -11.06 22.55
N ALA A 458 18.73 -12.01 21.62
CA ALA A 458 19.88 -12.64 20.97
C ALA A 458 20.14 -12.23 19.50
N PHE A 459 19.10 -11.87 18.73
CA PHE A 459 19.24 -11.61 17.29
C PHE A 459 19.93 -10.27 16.99
N VAL A 460 19.59 -9.21 17.75
CA VAL A 460 20.29 -7.93 17.71
C VAL A 460 20.88 -7.67 19.09
N THR A 461 22.20 -7.49 19.13
CA THR A 461 23.01 -7.41 20.35
C THR A 461 23.78 -6.09 20.40
N LYS A 462 24.53 -5.87 21.48
CA LYS A 462 25.46 -4.74 21.56
C LYS A 462 26.52 -4.76 20.45
N GLN A 463 27.00 -5.96 20.10
CA GLN A 463 27.99 -6.14 19.04
C GLN A 463 27.43 -5.77 17.67
N THR A 464 26.14 -6.02 17.41
CA THR A 464 25.46 -5.62 16.17
C THR A 464 25.66 -4.13 15.86
N PHE A 465 25.48 -3.24 16.84
CA PHE A 465 25.66 -1.79 16.65
C PHE A 465 27.14 -1.38 16.51
N VAL A 466 28.07 -2.13 17.11
CA VAL A 466 29.52 -1.93 16.93
C VAL A 466 29.93 -2.33 15.50
N ASP A 467 29.44 -3.45 15.00
CA ASP A 467 29.73 -3.95 13.65
C ASP A 467 29.11 -3.05 12.57
N ILE A 468 27.88 -2.55 12.78
CA ILE A 468 27.24 -1.52 11.95
C ILE A 468 28.10 -0.25 11.87
N ARG A 469 28.60 0.24 13.01
CA ARG A 469 29.49 1.41 13.05
C ARG A 469 30.80 1.15 12.30
N ASN A 470 31.39 -0.04 12.46
CA ASN A 470 32.63 -0.45 11.79
C ASN A 470 32.46 -0.54 10.26
N ALA A 471 31.27 -0.94 9.78
CA ALA A 471 30.88 -0.88 8.37
C ALA A 471 30.59 0.55 7.85
N GLY A 472 30.79 1.58 8.69
CA GLY A 472 30.71 2.98 8.30
C GLY A 472 29.30 3.56 8.21
N PHE A 473 28.26 2.86 8.67
CA PHE A 473 26.92 3.42 8.75
C PHE A 473 26.86 4.64 9.68
N ASP A 474 25.87 5.50 9.46
CA ASP A 474 25.59 6.67 10.29
C ASP A 474 24.17 6.69 10.87
N HIS A 475 23.24 5.90 10.31
CA HIS A 475 21.88 5.72 10.81
C HIS A 475 21.47 4.24 10.95
N VAL A 476 20.50 3.96 11.83
CA VAL A 476 19.81 2.66 11.96
C VAL A 476 18.29 2.90 11.92
N ARG A 477 17.56 2.18 11.05
CA ARG A 477 16.10 2.12 11.03
C ARG A 477 15.66 0.88 11.80
N ILE A 478 14.75 1.06 12.76
CA ILE A 478 14.29 0.01 13.68
C ILE A 478 12.79 -0.24 13.47
N PRO A 479 12.40 -1.25 12.67
CA PRO A 479 11.01 -1.68 12.50
C PRO A 479 10.39 -2.23 13.78
N PHE A 480 9.15 -1.86 14.07
CA PHE A 480 8.31 -2.51 15.09
C PHE A 480 6.82 -2.47 14.76
N GLY A 481 6.09 -3.46 15.26
CA GLY A 481 4.63 -3.52 15.19
C GLY A 481 3.92 -2.83 16.36
N TYR A 482 2.65 -2.49 16.17
CA TYR A 482 1.82 -1.79 17.16
C TYR A 482 1.71 -2.49 18.53
N TRP A 483 1.83 -3.83 18.55
CA TRP A 483 1.81 -4.67 19.75
C TRP A 483 2.98 -4.43 20.72
N MET A 484 4.02 -3.74 20.28
CA MET A 484 5.06 -3.19 21.17
C MET A 484 4.48 -2.18 22.18
N VAL A 485 3.38 -1.50 21.84
CA VAL A 485 2.71 -0.53 22.73
C VAL A 485 1.42 -1.10 23.32
N GLU A 486 0.56 -1.69 22.49
CA GLU A 486 -0.78 -2.10 22.92
C GLU A 486 -1.33 -3.20 22.03
N THR A 487 -2.09 -4.11 22.63
CA THR A 487 -2.76 -5.24 21.95
C THR A 487 -4.26 -5.14 22.22
N TYR A 488 -5.08 -5.41 21.21
CA TYR A 488 -6.53 -5.30 21.27
C TYR A 488 -7.21 -6.68 21.37
N ASP A 489 -8.52 -6.70 21.66
CA ASP A 489 -9.30 -7.93 21.79
C ASP A 489 -9.22 -8.78 20.51
N GLY A 490 -8.68 -10.00 20.65
CA GLY A 490 -8.46 -10.94 19.55
C GLY A 490 -7.02 -10.99 19.03
N ASP A 491 -6.13 -10.10 19.47
CA ASP A 491 -4.71 -10.12 19.09
C ASP A 491 -3.96 -11.29 19.77
N PRO A 492 -3.15 -12.07 19.03
CA PRO A 492 -2.33 -13.15 19.59
C PRO A 492 -0.95 -12.67 20.07
N TYR A 493 -0.56 -11.45 19.73
CA TYR A 493 0.79 -10.91 19.87
C TYR A 493 1.29 -10.79 21.32
N VAL A 494 2.62 -10.76 21.49
CA VAL A 494 3.27 -10.57 22.79
C VAL A 494 3.33 -9.09 23.17
N SER A 495 2.28 -8.62 23.84
CA SER A 495 2.12 -7.23 24.29
C SER A 495 3.33 -6.69 25.08
N GLN A 496 3.85 -5.52 24.67
CA GLN A 496 4.85 -4.70 25.38
C GLN A 496 6.20 -5.36 25.73
N VAL A 497 6.51 -6.56 25.23
CA VAL A 497 7.82 -7.20 25.51
C VAL A 497 8.94 -6.60 24.68
N SER A 498 8.71 -6.32 23.39
CA SER A 498 9.67 -5.66 22.49
C SER A 498 10.04 -4.23 22.93
N TRP A 499 9.19 -3.55 23.72
CA TRP A 499 9.40 -2.16 24.16
C TRP A 499 10.75 -1.93 24.82
N ARG A 500 11.13 -2.77 25.80
CA ARG A 500 12.45 -2.63 26.45
C ARG A 500 13.61 -2.91 25.50
N TYR A 501 13.43 -3.79 24.52
CA TYR A 501 14.48 -4.10 23.54
C TYR A 501 14.68 -2.94 22.55
N LEU A 502 13.61 -2.26 22.10
CA LEU A 502 13.74 -0.99 21.36
C LEU A 502 14.54 0.03 22.18
N LEU A 503 14.17 0.24 23.44
CA LEU A 503 14.87 1.19 24.32
C LEU A 503 16.36 0.82 24.47
N ARG A 504 16.70 -0.47 24.62
CA ARG A 504 18.09 -0.94 24.65
C ARG A 504 18.83 -0.72 23.32
N GLY A 505 18.15 -0.93 22.19
CA GLY A 505 18.69 -0.66 20.85
C GLY A 505 19.05 0.82 20.64
N ILE A 506 18.21 1.74 21.12
CA ILE A 506 18.49 3.18 21.09
C ILE A 506 19.73 3.53 21.94
N GLU A 507 19.89 2.89 23.10
CA GLU A 507 21.10 3.08 23.93
C GLU A 507 22.37 2.47 23.27
N TYR A 508 22.26 1.34 22.56
CA TYR A 508 23.36 0.77 21.78
C TYR A 508 23.72 1.60 20.54
N ALA A 509 22.73 2.20 19.88
CA ALA A 509 22.93 3.14 18.78
C ALA A 509 23.67 4.40 19.27
N ARG A 510 23.24 4.99 20.40
CA ARG A 510 23.91 6.14 21.03
C ARG A 510 25.36 5.84 21.39
N GLN A 511 25.63 4.69 22.04
CA GLN A 511 26.99 4.23 22.37
C GLN A 511 27.90 4.06 21.13
N ASN A 512 27.33 4.01 19.93
CA ASN A 512 28.04 3.91 18.66
C ASN A 512 27.93 5.17 17.78
N GLY A 513 27.31 6.26 18.27
CA GLY A 513 27.14 7.50 17.50
C GLY A 513 26.13 7.41 16.35
N LEU A 514 25.40 6.29 16.24
CA LEU A 514 24.45 5.99 15.16
C LEU A 514 23.11 6.66 15.44
N ARG A 515 22.57 7.41 14.48
CA ARG A 515 21.25 8.07 14.57
C ARG A 515 20.12 7.07 14.30
N VAL A 516 18.95 7.27 14.89
CA VAL A 516 17.84 6.31 14.85
C VAL A 516 16.66 6.86 14.05
N ASN A 517 16.16 6.04 13.13
CA ASN A 517 14.84 6.14 12.54
C ASN A 517 13.92 5.11 13.21
N LEU A 518 12.88 5.57 13.92
CA LEU A 518 11.85 4.70 14.50
C LEU A 518 10.85 4.34 13.42
N ASP A 519 10.73 3.07 13.04
CA ASP A 519 9.89 2.66 11.93
C ASP A 519 8.62 1.91 12.38
N TYR A 520 7.49 2.44 11.92
CA TYR A 520 6.15 2.10 12.39
C TYR A 520 5.55 1.07 11.43
N HIS A 521 6.03 -0.16 11.58
CA HIS A 521 6.07 -1.15 10.51
C HIS A 521 4.79 -1.98 10.36
N GLY A 522 4.05 -2.18 11.45
CA GLY A 522 2.76 -2.87 11.45
C GLY A 522 1.68 -2.06 12.16
N ALA A 523 0.69 -1.56 11.41
CA ALA A 523 -0.44 -0.80 11.94
C ALA A 523 -1.61 -1.72 12.37
N PRO A 524 -2.48 -1.27 13.31
CA PRO A 524 -3.71 -2.00 13.66
C PRO A 524 -4.55 -2.34 12.42
N GLY A 525 -4.88 -3.62 12.24
CA GLY A 525 -5.62 -4.12 11.08
C GLY A 525 -4.80 -4.32 9.79
N SER A 526 -3.49 -4.06 9.80
CA SER A 526 -2.59 -4.02 8.63
C SER A 526 -2.90 -2.93 7.59
N GLN A 527 -1.85 -2.23 7.16
CA GLN A 527 -1.87 -1.18 6.15
C GLN A 527 -1.57 -1.67 4.72
N ASN A 528 -1.13 -2.93 4.55
CA ASN A 528 -0.73 -3.49 3.24
C ASN A 528 -1.19 -4.93 2.98
N GLY A 529 -1.61 -5.67 4.01
CA GLY A 529 -2.05 -7.06 3.88
C GLY A 529 -0.91 -8.06 3.71
N TRP A 530 0.33 -7.67 3.93
CA TRP A 530 1.53 -8.52 3.80
C TRP A 530 2.09 -8.96 5.16
N ASN A 531 2.76 -10.11 5.20
CA ASN A 531 3.25 -10.77 6.42
C ASN A 531 4.10 -9.87 7.34
N HIS A 532 5.00 -9.06 6.79
CA HIS A 532 5.87 -8.16 7.53
C HIS A 532 5.11 -7.02 8.25
N SER A 533 3.86 -6.71 7.90
CA SER A 533 2.99 -5.85 8.76
C SER A 533 2.50 -6.54 10.05
N GLY A 534 2.98 -7.75 10.32
CA GLY A 534 2.57 -8.67 11.39
C GLY A 534 1.48 -9.66 10.96
N ARG A 535 0.70 -9.31 9.92
CA ARG A 535 -0.49 -10.06 9.50
C ARG A 535 -0.76 -9.98 7.99
N GLN A 536 -0.62 -11.13 7.32
CA GLN A 536 -1.04 -11.33 5.94
C GLN A 536 -2.58 -11.33 5.83
N GLY A 537 -3.12 -10.74 4.76
CA GLY A 537 -4.54 -10.85 4.39
C GLY A 537 -5.19 -9.54 3.99
N VAL A 538 -6.35 -9.23 4.60
CA VAL A 538 -7.16 -8.05 4.26
C VAL A 538 -6.62 -6.81 4.96
N ILE A 539 -6.39 -5.74 4.20
CA ILE A 539 -6.10 -4.39 4.71
C ILE A 539 -7.31 -3.88 5.49
N GLY A 540 -7.21 -3.84 6.82
CA GLY A 540 -8.22 -3.37 7.77
C GLY A 540 -7.89 -2.03 8.43
N TRP A 541 -6.75 -1.42 8.09
CA TRP A 541 -6.44 -0.03 8.42
C TRP A 541 -7.12 0.92 7.41
N LEU A 542 -7.85 1.94 7.88
CA LEU A 542 -8.60 2.90 7.06
C LEU A 542 -9.61 2.29 6.06
N ASN A 543 -9.93 1.00 6.21
CA ASN A 543 -10.73 0.21 5.27
C ASN A 543 -11.55 -0.87 6.01
N GLY A 544 -12.66 -1.30 5.41
CA GLY A 544 -13.60 -2.24 6.04
C GLY A 544 -14.36 -1.65 7.24
N THR A 545 -15.10 -2.51 7.94
CA THR A 545 -16.02 -2.11 9.04
C THR A 545 -15.29 -1.43 10.20
N ASP A 546 -14.10 -1.92 10.56
CA ASP A 546 -13.30 -1.40 11.68
C ASP A 546 -12.24 -0.38 11.24
N GLY A 547 -12.28 0.08 9.98
CA GLY A 547 -11.25 0.94 9.38
C GLY A 547 -11.00 2.24 10.16
N ASP A 548 -12.07 2.94 10.56
CA ASP A 548 -11.97 4.16 11.37
C ASP A 548 -11.51 3.87 12.82
N LEU A 549 -11.88 2.72 13.38
CA LEU A 549 -11.45 2.29 14.72
C LEU A 549 -9.94 2.00 14.74
N ASN A 550 -9.45 1.27 13.74
CA ASN A 550 -8.03 0.98 13.56
C ASN A 550 -7.22 2.23 13.24
N ALA A 551 -7.80 3.18 12.48
CA ALA A 551 -7.20 4.48 12.23
C ALA A 551 -7.09 5.35 13.49
N GLN A 552 -8.07 5.33 14.39
CA GLN A 552 -8.00 6.02 15.67
C GLN A 552 -7.00 5.36 16.62
N ARG A 553 -7.03 4.03 16.76
CA ARG A 553 -6.04 3.25 17.51
C ARG A 553 -4.60 3.61 17.13
N TRP A 554 -4.34 3.81 15.83
CA TRP A 554 -3.01 4.19 15.35
C TRP A 554 -2.62 5.64 15.71
N LEU A 555 -3.56 6.59 15.69
CA LEU A 555 -3.34 7.95 16.20
C LEU A 555 -3.09 7.95 17.73
N ASP A 556 -3.80 7.11 18.47
CA ASP A 556 -3.64 6.96 19.93
C ASP A 556 -2.25 6.39 20.27
N ILE A 557 -1.78 5.38 19.51
CA ILE A 557 -0.43 4.83 19.65
C ILE A 557 0.66 5.84 19.25
N HIS A 558 0.46 6.60 18.17
CA HIS A 558 1.35 7.71 17.84
C HIS A 558 1.45 8.71 18.97
N HIS A 559 0.32 9.11 19.59
CA HIS A 559 0.31 10.05 20.72
C HIS A 559 1.07 9.51 21.95
N LYS A 560 0.93 8.21 22.27
CA LYS A 560 1.70 7.55 23.34
C LYS A 560 3.21 7.63 23.08
N LEU A 561 3.62 7.34 21.84
CA LEU A 561 5.04 7.28 21.44
C LEU A 561 5.66 8.66 21.20
N SER A 562 4.93 9.61 20.60
CA SER A 562 5.39 10.98 20.35
C SER A 562 5.70 11.70 21.67
N VAL A 563 4.80 11.62 22.66
CA VAL A 563 4.99 12.20 24.00
C VAL A 563 6.17 11.54 24.72
N PHE A 564 6.40 10.23 24.52
CA PHE A 564 7.57 9.56 25.08
C PHE A 564 8.88 9.98 24.39
N PHE A 565 8.93 10.06 23.06
CA PHE A 565 10.14 10.40 22.31
C PHE A 565 10.42 11.91 22.19
N ALA A 566 9.48 12.78 22.59
CA ALA A 566 9.72 14.21 22.77
C ALA A 566 10.58 14.55 24.01
N GLN A 567 10.89 13.58 24.88
CA GLN A 567 11.78 13.78 26.03
C GLN A 567 13.20 14.20 25.58
N PRO A 568 13.87 15.14 26.29
CA PRO A 568 15.17 15.69 25.87
C PRO A 568 16.25 14.66 25.55
N ARG A 569 16.25 13.50 26.22
CA ARG A 569 17.21 12.40 25.99
C ARG A 569 17.19 11.85 24.56
N TYR A 570 16.09 11.99 23.84
CA TYR A 570 15.93 11.41 22.50
C TYR A 570 16.21 12.39 21.37
N LYS A 571 16.23 13.69 21.63
CA LYS A 571 16.34 14.76 20.61
C LYS A 571 17.52 14.59 19.65
N ASN A 572 18.66 14.11 20.16
CA ASN A 572 19.92 13.98 19.43
C ASN A 572 20.10 12.58 18.78
N ILE A 573 19.32 11.60 19.21
CA ILE A 573 19.47 10.18 18.82
C ILE A 573 18.30 9.69 17.95
N VAL A 574 17.06 10.00 18.30
CA VAL A 574 15.86 9.75 17.48
C VAL A 574 15.64 10.99 16.61
N THR A 575 16.42 11.05 15.54
CA THR A 575 16.41 12.17 14.59
C THR A 575 15.36 11.98 13.48
N MET A 576 14.83 10.77 13.32
CA MET A 576 13.81 10.41 12.34
C MET A 576 12.70 9.58 13.02
N TYR A 577 11.45 9.83 12.64
CA TYR A 577 10.25 9.21 13.22
C TYR A 577 9.28 8.83 12.10
N GLY A 578 9.06 7.54 11.88
CA GLY A 578 8.10 6.99 10.93
C GLY A 578 6.65 7.23 11.35
N ILE A 579 5.77 7.37 10.35
CA ILE A 579 4.32 7.45 10.56
C ILE A 579 3.68 6.09 10.22
N VAL A 580 3.99 5.55 9.04
CA VAL A 580 3.49 4.24 8.62
C VAL A 580 4.40 3.69 7.52
N ASN A 581 4.85 2.44 7.70
CA ASN A 581 5.58 1.74 6.64
C ASN A 581 4.63 1.29 5.52
N GLU A 582 5.05 1.43 4.26
CA GLU A 582 4.39 0.87 3.08
C GLU A 582 2.83 0.85 3.09
N PRO A 583 2.12 1.98 3.31
CA PRO A 583 0.67 1.98 3.22
C PRO A 583 0.25 1.64 1.78
N ARG A 584 -0.44 0.52 1.52
CA ARG A 584 -0.74 0.05 0.14
C ARG A 584 -1.83 0.89 -0.54
N MET A 585 -1.49 2.14 -0.88
CA MET A 585 -2.42 3.21 -1.28
C MET A 585 -3.10 3.00 -2.64
N VAL A 586 -2.66 2.02 -3.45
CA VAL A 586 -3.32 1.66 -4.71
C VAL A 586 -4.59 0.82 -4.51
N ASP A 587 -4.69 0.09 -3.39
CA ASP A 587 -5.85 -0.72 -3.00
C ASP A 587 -6.70 -0.04 -1.89
N MET A 588 -6.35 1.20 -1.54
CA MET A 588 -7.05 2.05 -0.59
C MET A 588 -7.50 3.36 -1.23
N ASN A 589 -8.38 4.11 -0.55
CA ASN A 589 -8.70 5.47 -0.97
C ASN A 589 -7.54 6.42 -0.59
N THR A 590 -6.72 6.78 -1.58
CA THR A 590 -5.60 7.74 -1.49
C THR A 590 -5.94 8.98 -0.65
N ASN A 591 -7.12 9.57 -0.80
CA ASN A 591 -7.50 10.80 -0.08
C ASN A 591 -7.82 10.54 1.40
N ILE A 592 -8.31 9.34 1.75
CA ILE A 592 -8.53 8.96 3.15
C ILE A 592 -7.18 8.80 3.85
N VAL A 593 -6.21 8.12 3.21
CA VAL A 593 -4.85 7.97 3.73
C VAL A 593 -4.16 9.33 3.89
N LEU A 594 -4.17 10.20 2.87
CA LEU A 594 -3.59 11.54 2.97
C LEU A 594 -4.20 12.39 4.10
N ASN A 595 -5.53 12.33 4.27
CA ASN A 595 -6.22 13.04 5.35
C ASN A 595 -5.91 12.47 6.73
N TRP A 596 -5.63 11.16 6.84
CA TRP A 596 -5.18 10.55 8.09
C TRP A 596 -3.71 10.91 8.39
N THR A 597 -2.82 10.85 7.38
CA THR A 597 -1.40 11.21 7.53
C THR A 597 -1.24 12.66 7.98
N GLN A 598 -2.04 13.60 7.46
CA GLN A 598 -2.02 14.98 7.96
C GLN A 598 -2.43 15.07 9.44
N LYS A 599 -3.49 14.36 9.88
CA LYS A 599 -3.88 14.32 11.31
C LYS A 599 -2.76 13.74 12.19
N ALA A 600 -2.06 12.72 11.70
CA ALA A 600 -0.92 12.14 12.40
C ALA A 600 0.22 13.16 12.53
N ILE A 601 0.61 13.84 11.43
CA ILE A 601 1.61 14.93 11.44
C ILE A 601 1.22 16.02 12.45
N ASP A 602 -0.01 16.53 12.38
CA ASP A 602 -0.51 17.60 13.25
C ASP A 602 -0.40 17.21 14.74
N GLN A 603 -0.78 15.97 15.08
CA GLN A 603 -0.73 15.46 16.46
C GLN A 603 0.71 15.19 16.93
N ILE A 604 1.54 14.55 16.10
CA ILE A 604 2.95 14.25 16.42
C ILE A 604 3.76 15.56 16.62
N ARG A 605 3.51 16.59 15.81
CA ARG A 605 4.12 17.92 15.96
C ARG A 605 3.64 18.64 17.21
N LYS A 606 2.34 18.58 17.52
CA LYS A 606 1.73 19.12 18.75
C LYS A 606 2.27 18.45 20.02
N ASP A 607 2.68 17.19 19.94
CA ASP A 607 3.37 16.47 21.01
C ASP A 607 4.87 16.82 21.14
N ASN A 608 5.37 17.77 20.34
CA ASN A 608 6.73 18.34 20.34
C ASN A 608 7.83 17.46 19.73
N ILE A 609 7.48 16.49 18.87
CA ILE A 609 8.49 15.79 18.06
C ILE A 609 9.09 16.75 17.03
N THR A 610 10.40 17.00 17.17
CA THR A 610 11.21 17.87 16.29
C THR A 610 12.03 17.10 15.25
N ALA A 611 12.02 15.76 15.33
CA ALA A 611 12.61 14.85 14.34
C ALA A 611 12.04 15.04 12.93
N VAL A 612 12.76 14.56 11.92
CA VAL A 612 12.21 14.41 10.56
C VAL A 612 11.10 13.36 10.61
N LEU A 613 9.91 13.69 10.11
CA LEU A 613 8.82 12.73 9.99
C LEU A 613 8.96 11.98 8.66
N VAL A 614 8.80 10.67 8.71
CA VAL A 614 9.04 9.75 7.58
C VAL A 614 7.75 9.03 7.24
N PHE A 615 7.39 8.92 5.96
CA PHE A 615 6.17 8.22 5.54
C PHE A 615 6.36 7.57 4.16
N GLY A 616 5.85 6.35 3.98
CA GLY A 616 5.96 5.63 2.72
C GLY A 616 5.19 6.27 1.56
N ASP A 617 5.74 6.19 0.34
CA ASP A 617 5.13 6.69 -0.90
C ASP A 617 3.83 5.96 -1.32
N GLY A 618 3.49 4.89 -0.60
CA GLY A 618 2.33 4.05 -0.80
C GLY A 618 2.24 3.43 -2.20
N PHE A 619 3.40 3.24 -2.84
CA PHE A 619 3.57 2.72 -4.19
C PHE A 619 2.90 3.57 -5.28
N LEU A 620 2.55 4.82 -4.98
CA LEU A 620 1.92 5.73 -5.94
C LEU A 620 2.90 6.23 -7.01
N GLY A 621 4.21 6.18 -6.73
CA GLY A 621 5.24 6.70 -7.62
C GLY A 621 5.54 8.18 -7.38
N LEU A 622 6.82 8.50 -7.42
CA LEU A 622 7.39 9.78 -6.99
C LEU A 622 6.79 11.01 -7.71
N ASP A 623 6.51 10.89 -9.01
CA ASP A 623 5.83 11.92 -9.80
C ASP A 623 4.43 12.26 -9.27
N ASN A 624 3.69 11.25 -8.78
CA ASN A 624 2.32 11.44 -8.28
C ASN A 624 2.28 12.10 -6.88
N TRP A 625 3.43 12.34 -6.25
CA TRP A 625 3.53 13.08 -4.98
C TRP A 625 3.67 14.60 -5.14
N GLN A 626 3.75 15.12 -6.37
CA GLN A 626 3.65 16.56 -6.63
C GLN A 626 2.37 17.15 -6.01
N GLY A 627 2.51 18.24 -5.25
CA GLY A 627 1.39 18.93 -4.58
C GLY A 627 0.81 18.21 -3.35
N LYS A 628 1.31 17.03 -2.96
CA LYS A 628 0.80 16.27 -1.81
C LYS A 628 1.68 16.47 -0.58
N LEU A 629 1.08 16.90 0.55
CA LEU A 629 1.72 17.09 1.85
C LEU A 629 2.96 18.05 1.90
N GLN A 630 3.40 18.63 0.77
CA GLN A 630 4.58 19.49 0.63
C GLN A 630 4.60 20.76 1.53
N GLY A 631 3.48 21.12 2.15
CA GLY A 631 3.37 22.26 3.07
C GLY A 631 3.75 21.95 4.52
N ASN A 632 4.27 20.75 4.83
CA ASN A 632 4.64 20.32 6.17
C ASN A 632 6.16 20.42 6.41
N ASP A 633 6.56 21.10 7.49
CA ASP A 633 7.97 21.22 7.88
C ASP A 633 8.59 19.88 8.30
N ASN A 634 9.85 19.65 7.89
CA ASN A 634 10.66 18.47 8.20
C ASN A 634 9.93 17.14 7.96
N LEU A 635 9.25 17.02 6.81
CA LEU A 635 8.60 15.81 6.33
C LEU A 635 9.41 15.20 5.16
N LEU A 636 9.60 13.89 5.17
CA LEU A 636 10.44 13.12 4.24
C LEU A 636 9.63 11.97 3.65
N LEU A 637 9.56 11.94 2.31
CA LEU A 637 8.99 10.81 1.57
C LEU A 637 9.96 9.63 1.61
N ASP A 638 9.44 8.47 1.95
CA ASP A 638 10.18 7.20 1.95
C ASP A 638 9.75 6.34 0.76
N VAL A 639 10.70 5.88 -0.05
CA VAL A 639 10.42 4.99 -1.19
C VAL A 639 11.29 3.74 -1.14
N HIS A 640 10.67 2.59 -1.30
CA HIS A 640 11.37 1.32 -1.31
C HIS A 640 11.64 0.89 -2.75
N GLN A 641 12.83 0.36 -3.02
CA GLN A 641 13.33 0.15 -4.39
C GLN A 641 13.91 -1.25 -4.55
N TYR A 642 13.18 -2.07 -5.30
CA TYR A 642 13.54 -3.46 -5.62
C TYR A 642 13.25 -3.73 -7.10
N VAL A 643 14.07 -4.56 -7.75
CA VAL A 643 13.83 -5.01 -9.15
C VAL A 643 13.07 -6.33 -9.24
N ILE A 644 12.87 -7.05 -8.13
CA ILE A 644 12.51 -8.48 -8.16
C ILE A 644 11.00 -8.76 -8.16
N PHE A 645 10.21 -7.89 -7.52
CA PHE A 645 8.78 -8.14 -7.35
C PHE A 645 8.01 -7.80 -8.62
N ASN A 646 8.44 -6.78 -9.37
CA ASN A 646 7.88 -6.42 -10.66
C ASN A 646 8.41 -7.33 -11.77
N VAL A 647 7.51 -8.08 -12.42
CA VAL A 647 7.87 -9.07 -13.47
C VAL A 647 8.69 -8.47 -14.61
N ASN A 648 8.50 -7.19 -14.95
CA ASN A 648 9.24 -6.53 -16.03
C ASN A 648 10.66 -6.12 -15.62
N GLN A 649 10.88 -5.81 -14.34
CA GLN A 649 12.21 -5.49 -13.80
C GLN A 649 13.00 -6.78 -13.49
N LEU A 650 12.31 -7.84 -13.04
CA LEU A 650 12.85 -9.17 -12.82
C LEU A 650 13.34 -9.81 -14.14
N SER A 651 12.62 -9.55 -15.24
CA SER A 651 12.97 -9.99 -16.60
C SER A 651 14.15 -9.25 -17.24
N LEU A 652 14.69 -8.19 -16.62
CA LEU A 652 15.83 -7.46 -17.16
C LEU A 652 17.11 -8.32 -17.08
N LYS A 653 18.01 -8.14 -18.03
CA LYS A 653 19.36 -8.69 -17.97
C LYS A 653 20.19 -8.06 -16.87
N HIS A 654 21.29 -8.70 -16.46
CA HIS A 654 22.23 -8.15 -15.49
C HIS A 654 22.74 -6.74 -15.88
N THR A 655 23.17 -6.55 -17.13
CA THR A 655 23.63 -5.25 -17.66
C THR A 655 22.49 -4.21 -17.69
N ASP A 656 21.27 -4.63 -18.00
CA ASP A 656 20.08 -3.76 -18.01
C ASP A 656 19.62 -3.36 -16.59
N LYS A 657 19.69 -4.27 -15.61
CA LYS A 657 19.45 -3.98 -14.18
C LYS A 657 20.47 -2.95 -13.66
N LEU A 658 21.75 -3.12 -14.00
CA LEU A 658 22.82 -2.19 -13.60
C LEU A 658 22.63 -0.79 -14.23
N ASN A 659 22.27 -0.73 -15.51
CA ASN A 659 21.86 0.50 -16.19
C ASN A 659 20.61 1.12 -15.55
N PHE A 660 19.58 0.33 -15.24
CA PHE A 660 18.36 0.81 -14.59
C PHE A 660 18.66 1.46 -13.25
N ALA A 661 19.53 0.87 -12.43
CA ALA A 661 20.02 1.52 -11.21
C ALA A 661 20.73 2.84 -11.54
N CYS A 662 21.91 2.78 -12.17
CA CYS A 662 22.75 3.95 -12.44
C CYS A 662 22.00 5.11 -13.12
N ALA A 663 21.09 4.81 -14.04
CA ALA A 663 20.61 5.75 -15.03
C ALA A 663 19.09 6.03 -14.99
N ALA A 664 18.27 5.18 -14.36
CA ALA A 664 16.84 5.42 -14.16
C ALA A 664 16.55 5.83 -12.70
N TRP A 665 17.02 5.08 -11.69
CA TRP A 665 16.83 5.47 -10.28
C TRP A 665 17.49 6.82 -9.96
N THR A 666 18.70 7.11 -10.46
CA THR A 666 19.33 8.44 -10.34
C THR A 666 18.41 9.57 -10.84
N GLN A 667 17.65 9.35 -11.91
CA GLN A 667 16.72 10.36 -12.45
C GLN A 667 15.41 10.39 -11.68
N GLN A 668 14.92 9.24 -11.19
CA GLN A 668 13.73 9.16 -10.34
C GLN A 668 13.96 9.93 -9.02
N SER A 669 15.09 9.72 -8.34
CA SER A 669 15.48 10.48 -7.14
C SER A 669 15.52 11.98 -7.41
N LYS A 670 16.20 12.42 -8.48
CA LYS A 670 16.32 13.84 -8.85
C LYS A 670 14.97 14.49 -9.16
N ARG A 671 14.06 13.77 -9.83
CA ARG A 671 12.70 14.25 -10.13
C ARG A 671 11.78 14.25 -8.90
N SER A 672 12.00 13.35 -7.95
CA SER A 672 11.32 13.40 -6.65
C SER A 672 11.77 14.60 -5.83
N MET A 673 13.08 14.87 -5.81
CA MET A 673 13.70 15.97 -5.08
C MET A 673 13.29 17.38 -5.56
N ASP A 674 12.87 17.53 -6.82
CA ASP A 674 12.29 18.76 -7.34
C ASP A 674 10.80 18.84 -7.02
N THR A 675 10.41 19.77 -6.15
CA THR A 675 9.01 19.99 -5.72
C THR A 675 8.07 20.39 -6.86
N THR A 676 8.61 20.78 -8.03
CA THR A 676 7.84 21.07 -9.24
C THR A 676 7.58 19.84 -10.12
N THR A 677 8.26 18.71 -9.90
CA THR A 677 8.00 17.44 -10.60
C THR A 677 7.65 16.25 -9.71
N GLY A 678 7.93 16.32 -8.40
CA GLY A 678 7.64 15.30 -7.40
C GLY A 678 7.45 15.92 -6.02
N PHE A 679 7.79 15.20 -4.95
CA PHE A 679 7.49 15.61 -3.58
C PHE A 679 8.39 16.73 -3.03
N GLY A 680 9.69 16.69 -3.29
CA GLY A 680 10.73 17.34 -2.50
C GLY A 680 11.54 16.30 -1.71
N PRO A 681 11.86 16.53 -0.42
CA PRO A 681 12.66 15.61 0.40
C PRO A 681 12.27 14.14 0.26
N THR A 682 13.14 13.33 -0.35
CA THR A 682 12.91 11.90 -0.63
C THR A 682 14.15 11.08 -0.30
N MET A 683 14.00 9.97 0.42
CA MET A 683 15.05 8.98 0.67
C MET A 683 14.62 7.58 0.22
N CYS A 684 15.56 6.63 0.15
CA CYS A 684 15.25 5.22 -0.08
C CYS A 684 15.41 4.38 1.21
N GLY A 685 14.34 4.18 1.97
CA GLY A 685 14.35 3.50 3.28
C GLY A 685 14.52 1.98 3.25
N GLU A 686 14.30 1.36 2.08
CA GLU A 686 14.59 -0.07 1.87
C GLU A 686 15.01 -0.35 0.43
N TRP A 687 16.11 -1.10 0.29
CA TRP A 687 16.64 -1.66 -0.96
C TRP A 687 17.59 -2.82 -0.64
N SER A 688 17.89 -3.67 -1.63
CA SER A 688 18.93 -4.72 -1.53
C SER A 688 19.58 -4.96 -2.90
N GLN A 689 20.71 -5.69 -2.93
CA GLN A 689 21.31 -6.15 -4.20
C GLN A 689 20.67 -7.43 -4.75
N ALA A 690 19.62 -7.97 -4.10
CA ALA A 690 18.92 -9.15 -4.59
C ALA A 690 18.28 -8.89 -5.95
N ASP A 691 18.55 -9.75 -6.92
CA ASP A 691 18.13 -9.57 -8.31
C ASP A 691 17.10 -10.59 -8.80
N THR A 692 16.81 -11.59 -7.98
CA THR A 692 15.79 -12.62 -8.18
C THR A 692 14.85 -12.70 -6.98
N ASP A 693 13.59 -13.11 -7.17
CA ASP A 693 12.65 -13.39 -6.06
C ASP A 693 12.80 -14.81 -5.49
N CYS A 694 14.03 -15.34 -5.56
CA CYS A 694 14.37 -16.72 -5.20
C CYS A 694 14.57 -16.98 -3.70
N THR A 695 14.80 -15.93 -2.92
CA THR A 695 15.08 -16.07 -1.48
C THR A 695 13.93 -16.76 -0.76
N GLN A 696 14.24 -17.77 0.05
CA GLN A 696 13.26 -18.58 0.78
C GLN A 696 12.26 -17.71 1.55
N TYR A 697 10.97 -17.89 1.26
CA TYR A 697 9.84 -17.14 1.85
C TYR A 697 9.82 -15.62 1.60
N ILE A 698 10.61 -15.07 0.65
CA ILE A 698 10.52 -13.64 0.30
C ILE A 698 9.13 -13.26 -0.22
N ASN A 699 8.46 -14.18 -0.91
CA ASN A 699 7.08 -14.09 -1.38
C ASN A 699 6.04 -14.60 -0.35
N ASN A 700 6.46 -14.75 0.92
CA ASN A 700 5.75 -15.43 2.02
C ASN A 700 5.86 -16.98 2.04
N VAL A 701 5.53 -17.59 3.19
CA VAL A 701 5.64 -19.02 3.49
C VAL A 701 4.61 -19.83 2.69
N ASN A 702 5.08 -20.89 2.05
CA ASN A 702 4.33 -21.73 1.09
C ASN A 702 4.04 -21.05 -0.27
N THR A 703 4.55 -19.84 -0.53
CA THR A 703 4.47 -19.19 -1.84
C THR A 703 5.73 -19.47 -2.66
N GLY A 704 5.57 -19.70 -3.97
CA GLY A 704 6.68 -19.87 -4.91
C GLY A 704 7.29 -18.57 -5.45
N THR A 705 7.99 -18.65 -6.57
CA THR A 705 8.80 -17.57 -7.16
C THR A 705 8.27 -17.18 -8.55
N ARG A 706 8.34 -15.89 -8.90
CA ARG A 706 8.09 -15.41 -10.27
C ARG A 706 9.22 -15.87 -11.19
N TRP A 707 10.46 -15.93 -10.68
CA TRP A 707 11.64 -16.40 -11.39
C TRP A 707 11.43 -17.77 -12.05
N GLU A 708 10.99 -18.78 -11.28
CA GLU A 708 10.75 -20.14 -11.76
C GLU A 708 9.32 -20.38 -12.28
N GLY A 709 8.43 -19.39 -12.18
CA GLY A 709 7.02 -19.53 -12.57
C GLY A 709 6.22 -20.43 -11.62
N THR A 710 6.49 -20.33 -10.32
CA THR A 710 5.84 -21.12 -9.25
C THR A 710 5.03 -20.26 -8.27
N TYR A 711 4.95 -18.95 -8.49
CA TYR A 711 4.20 -18.00 -7.65
C TYR A 711 2.69 -18.16 -7.87
N ASP A 712 2.04 -19.05 -7.11
CA ASP A 712 0.58 -19.20 -7.10
C ASP A 712 -0.07 -18.45 -5.92
N THR A 713 -0.95 -17.49 -6.23
CA THR A 713 -1.78 -16.78 -5.25
C THR A 713 -3.14 -17.46 -5.03
N GLY A 714 -3.44 -18.53 -5.77
CA GLY A 714 -4.78 -19.11 -5.89
C GLY A 714 -5.71 -18.30 -6.81
N ASN A 715 -5.24 -17.21 -7.42
CA ASN A 715 -6.01 -16.37 -8.32
C ASN A 715 -5.26 -16.18 -9.66
N ALA A 716 -5.83 -16.71 -10.74
CA ALA A 716 -5.26 -16.65 -12.09
C ALA A 716 -5.08 -15.23 -12.70
N SER A 717 -5.46 -14.16 -12.00
CA SER A 717 -5.11 -12.77 -12.37
C SER A 717 -3.92 -12.18 -11.61
N THR A 718 -3.33 -12.91 -10.66
CA THR A 718 -2.10 -12.52 -9.92
C THR A 718 -1.10 -13.66 -9.72
N SER A 719 -1.47 -14.93 -9.94
CA SER A 719 -0.53 -16.06 -10.01
C SER A 719 0.36 -15.95 -11.25
N ILE A 720 1.68 -16.05 -11.07
CA ILE A 720 2.69 -16.08 -12.13
C ILE A 720 3.21 -17.51 -12.27
N LEU A 721 2.55 -18.26 -13.15
CA LEU A 721 2.78 -19.69 -13.39
C LEU A 721 3.59 -19.98 -14.67
N THR A 722 4.40 -19.00 -15.09
CA THR A 722 5.38 -19.10 -16.18
C THR A 722 6.67 -18.41 -15.75
N PRO A 723 7.87 -18.95 -16.06
CA PRO A 723 9.14 -18.40 -15.59
C PRO A 723 9.37 -16.96 -16.09
N GLN A 724 9.86 -16.09 -15.19
CA GLN A 724 10.12 -14.67 -15.48
C GLN A 724 11.60 -14.27 -15.41
N CYS A 725 12.54 -15.22 -15.29
CA CYS A 725 13.94 -14.92 -15.58
C CYS A 725 14.10 -14.54 -17.07
N PRO A 726 15.13 -13.76 -17.47
CA PRO A 726 15.28 -13.22 -18.83
C PRO A 726 15.00 -14.15 -20.04
N PRO A 727 15.42 -15.44 -20.09
CA PRO A 727 15.03 -16.35 -21.19
C PRO A 727 13.58 -16.86 -21.15
N LYS A 728 12.86 -16.70 -20.03
CA LYS A 728 11.45 -17.10 -19.81
C LYS A 728 11.13 -18.56 -20.17
N ASP A 729 12.05 -19.47 -19.86
CA ASP A 729 11.89 -20.91 -20.11
C ASP A 729 12.31 -21.77 -18.90
N SER A 730 12.32 -23.09 -19.08
CA SER A 730 12.66 -24.06 -18.02
C SER A 730 14.13 -24.08 -17.58
N THR A 731 14.96 -23.12 -18.03
CA THR A 731 16.32 -22.91 -17.50
C THR A 731 16.36 -21.94 -16.32
N CYS A 732 15.27 -21.19 -16.07
CA CYS A 732 15.10 -20.42 -14.84
C CYS A 732 15.10 -21.35 -13.62
N SER A 733 16.08 -21.19 -12.74
CA SER A 733 16.10 -21.87 -11.43
C SER A 733 16.70 -20.97 -10.37
N CYS A 734 16.20 -21.10 -9.15
CA CYS A 734 16.72 -20.45 -7.95
C CYS A 734 17.95 -21.15 -7.34
N SER A 735 18.44 -22.23 -7.97
CA SER A 735 19.54 -23.05 -7.46
C SER A 735 20.87 -22.30 -7.34
N ASN A 736 21.12 -21.31 -8.21
CA ASN A 736 22.37 -20.55 -8.24
C ASN A 736 22.29 -19.31 -7.30
N ALA A 737 21.25 -18.49 -7.41
CA ALA A 737 20.98 -17.38 -6.49
C ALA A 737 20.96 -17.82 -5.00
N ASN A 738 20.40 -18.99 -4.69
CA ASN A 738 20.38 -19.56 -3.33
C ASN A 738 21.60 -20.45 -3.00
N ALA A 739 22.62 -20.54 -3.86
CA ALA A 739 23.84 -21.31 -3.58
C ALA A 739 24.69 -20.66 -2.47
N ASP A 740 25.66 -21.41 -1.94
CA ASP A 740 26.65 -20.87 -1.02
C ASP A 740 27.44 -19.74 -1.72
N PRO A 741 27.56 -18.53 -1.15
CA PRO A 741 28.29 -17.42 -1.76
C PRO A 741 29.77 -17.71 -2.07
N ALA A 742 30.39 -18.70 -1.43
CA ALA A 742 31.72 -19.19 -1.80
C ALA A 742 31.74 -19.79 -3.22
N SER A 743 30.62 -20.38 -3.66
CA SER A 743 30.42 -20.96 -4.99
C SER A 743 29.93 -19.96 -6.06
N TYR A 744 29.56 -18.73 -5.67
CA TYR A 744 29.21 -17.69 -6.64
C TYR A 744 30.40 -17.39 -7.58
N SER A 745 30.11 -17.22 -8.88
CA SER A 745 31.12 -16.86 -9.87
C SER A 745 31.66 -15.45 -9.62
N ASP A 746 32.91 -15.20 -9.97
CA ASP A 746 33.51 -13.87 -9.80
C ASP A 746 32.76 -12.79 -10.59
N ALA A 747 32.18 -13.15 -11.74
CA ALA A 747 31.30 -12.28 -12.53
C ALA A 747 30.01 -11.93 -11.78
N TYR A 748 29.34 -12.89 -11.11
CA TYR A 748 28.14 -12.59 -10.33
C TYR A 748 28.46 -11.78 -9.07
N LYS A 749 29.56 -12.09 -8.37
CA LYS A 749 30.02 -11.31 -7.21
C LYS A 749 30.30 -9.85 -7.59
N LYS A 750 31.05 -9.65 -8.69
CA LYS A 750 31.33 -8.33 -9.26
C LYS A 750 30.05 -7.60 -9.66
N TRP A 751 29.11 -8.30 -10.30
CA TRP A 751 27.83 -7.72 -10.69
C TRP A 751 27.00 -7.26 -9.47
N LEU A 752 26.79 -8.14 -8.48
CA LEU A 752 26.05 -7.82 -7.25
C LEU A 752 26.67 -6.61 -6.52
N TYR A 753 28.01 -6.58 -6.44
CA TYR A 753 28.75 -5.45 -5.89
C TYR A 753 28.47 -4.16 -6.68
N GLN A 754 28.66 -4.15 -8.00
CA GLN A 754 28.42 -2.96 -8.83
C GLN A 754 26.96 -2.51 -8.80
N PHE A 755 26.01 -3.44 -8.77
CA PHE A 755 24.58 -3.16 -8.64
C PHE A 755 24.23 -2.53 -7.29
N SER A 756 24.88 -2.95 -6.19
CA SER A 756 24.76 -2.28 -4.90
C SER A 756 25.33 -0.86 -4.91
N VAL A 757 26.48 -0.65 -5.56
CA VAL A 757 27.14 0.65 -5.64
C VAL A 757 26.36 1.61 -6.54
N ALA A 758 25.81 1.13 -7.64
CA ALA A 758 24.89 1.88 -8.49
C ALA A 758 23.67 2.37 -7.71
N GLN A 759 23.04 1.50 -6.91
CA GLN A 759 21.93 1.85 -6.02
C GLN A 759 22.33 2.94 -5.02
N MET A 760 23.43 2.77 -4.30
CA MET A 760 23.93 3.77 -3.35
C MET A 760 24.18 5.13 -4.02
N ILE A 761 24.77 5.17 -5.22
CA ILE A 761 24.97 6.41 -6.00
C ILE A 761 23.63 7.06 -6.38
N SER A 762 22.65 6.26 -6.81
CA SER A 762 21.33 6.75 -7.23
C SER A 762 20.45 7.29 -6.10
N PHE A 763 20.56 6.70 -4.90
CA PHE A 763 19.81 7.15 -3.73
C PHE A 763 20.52 8.31 -3.00
N GLU A 764 21.85 8.43 -3.14
CA GLU A 764 22.62 9.63 -2.75
C GLU A 764 22.40 10.85 -3.65
N ALA A 765 21.65 10.69 -4.76
CA ALA A 765 21.05 11.81 -5.48
C ALA A 765 19.72 12.31 -4.87
N GLY A 766 19.20 11.62 -3.86
CA GLY A 766 18.13 12.06 -2.95
C GLY A 766 18.71 12.45 -1.58
N TRP A 767 18.00 12.13 -0.50
CA TRP A 767 18.50 12.29 0.88
C TRP A 767 19.39 11.13 1.36
N GLY A 768 19.71 10.15 0.50
CA GLY A 768 20.40 8.93 0.89
C GLY A 768 19.45 7.75 1.09
N TRP A 769 19.89 6.76 1.84
CA TRP A 769 19.29 5.43 1.84
C TRP A 769 19.45 4.65 3.15
N PHE A 770 18.61 3.63 3.34
CA PHE A 770 18.77 2.56 4.33
C PHE A 770 18.72 1.20 3.63
N TYR A 771 19.75 0.36 3.83
CA TYR A 771 19.78 -0.98 3.25
C TYR A 771 18.89 -1.97 4.01
N TRP A 772 18.23 -2.89 3.33
CA TRP A 772 17.38 -3.95 3.90
C TRP A 772 18.03 -5.33 3.75
N THR A 773 18.56 -5.96 4.79
CA THR A 773 18.67 -5.63 6.23
C THR A 773 20.09 -5.90 6.74
N TRP A 774 20.43 -5.59 8.00
CA TRP A 774 21.76 -5.90 8.55
C TRP A 774 22.09 -7.39 8.51
N GLU A 775 21.18 -8.23 9.01
CA GLU A 775 21.40 -9.65 9.24
C GLU A 775 20.14 -10.48 8.98
N THR A 776 20.33 -11.66 8.40
CA THR A 776 19.33 -12.69 8.12
C THR A 776 19.94 -14.03 8.51
N GLU A 777 19.12 -15.05 8.82
CA GLU A 777 19.68 -16.36 9.21
C GLU A 777 20.44 -17.04 8.06
N LYS A 778 20.01 -16.82 6.80
CA LYS A 778 20.50 -17.56 5.61
C LYS A 778 20.60 -16.71 4.32
N ALA A 779 19.76 -15.68 4.18
CA ALA A 779 19.58 -14.94 2.94
C ALA A 779 20.69 -13.91 2.68
N THR A 780 21.82 -14.35 2.11
CA THR A 780 23.03 -13.52 1.93
C THR A 780 22.79 -12.26 1.09
N GLN A 781 21.97 -12.32 0.04
CA GLN A 781 21.67 -11.15 -0.82
C GLN A 781 20.81 -10.08 -0.11
N TRP A 782 20.36 -10.35 1.11
CA TRP A 782 19.52 -9.48 1.95
C TRP A 782 20.17 -9.15 3.30
N SER A 783 21.43 -9.53 3.50
CA SER A 783 22.15 -9.30 4.75
C SER A 783 23.42 -8.53 4.46
N TRP A 784 23.55 -7.31 4.96
CA TRP A 784 24.77 -6.53 4.79
C TRP A 784 25.98 -7.25 5.40
N LYS A 785 25.79 -7.87 6.57
CA LYS A 785 26.79 -8.65 7.29
C LYS A 785 27.31 -9.84 6.47
N LEU A 786 26.40 -10.61 5.85
CA LEU A 786 26.78 -11.76 5.02
C LEU A 786 27.32 -11.32 3.65
N GLY A 787 26.74 -10.28 3.05
CA GLY A 787 27.17 -9.75 1.76
C GLY A 787 28.57 -9.15 1.79
N MET A 788 28.95 -8.45 2.85
CA MET A 788 30.34 -8.03 3.09
C MET A 788 31.28 -9.26 3.18
N LYS A 789 30.90 -10.28 3.96
CA LYS A 789 31.69 -11.51 4.11
C LYS A 789 31.86 -12.28 2.79
N ALA A 790 30.87 -12.20 1.90
CA ALA A 790 30.89 -12.80 0.56
C ALA A 790 31.59 -11.96 -0.51
N GLY A 791 31.94 -10.70 -0.22
CA GLY A 791 32.55 -9.77 -1.18
C GLY A 791 31.56 -9.18 -2.20
N ILE A 792 30.26 -9.19 -1.91
CA ILE A 792 29.20 -8.65 -2.78
C ILE A 792 28.64 -7.30 -2.31
N LEU A 793 29.16 -6.78 -1.20
CA LEU A 793 28.89 -5.45 -0.64
C LEU A 793 30.20 -4.84 -0.11
N PRO A 794 30.37 -3.51 -0.11
CA PRO A 794 31.60 -2.89 0.35
C PRO A 794 31.79 -2.99 1.86
N SER A 795 33.04 -3.17 2.29
CA SER A 795 33.43 -3.29 3.70
C SER A 795 33.18 -2.02 4.53
N LYS A 796 33.11 -0.85 3.87
CA LYS A 796 32.49 0.36 4.43
C LYS A 796 31.60 1.01 3.39
N VAL A 797 30.49 1.62 3.82
CA VAL A 797 29.48 2.24 2.93
C VAL A 797 30.01 3.25 1.91
N TRP A 798 31.19 3.87 2.14
CA TRP A 798 31.84 4.83 1.23
C TRP A 798 33.09 4.29 0.51
N GLU A 799 33.53 3.06 0.79
CA GLU A 799 34.72 2.46 0.18
C GLU A 799 34.30 1.67 -1.07
N ARG A 800 34.18 2.43 -2.17
CA ARG A 800 33.64 2.01 -3.47
C ARG A 800 34.73 2.10 -4.54
N ASP A 801 34.83 1.10 -5.42
CA ASP A 801 35.74 1.10 -6.58
C ASP A 801 35.01 1.10 -7.94
N PHE A 802 33.69 1.25 -7.91
CA PHE A 802 32.82 1.42 -9.08
C PHE A 802 32.10 2.77 -9.04
N ASP A 803 31.96 3.40 -10.21
CA ASP A 803 31.17 4.62 -10.43
C ASP A 803 30.24 4.41 -11.64
N CYS A 804 29.05 5.00 -11.59
CA CYS A 804 28.10 4.94 -12.69
C CYS A 804 28.57 5.75 -13.91
N PRO A 805 28.74 5.14 -15.10
CA PRO A 805 29.22 5.84 -16.29
C PRO A 805 28.17 6.80 -16.87
N SER A 806 28.64 7.71 -17.73
CA SER A 806 27.78 8.68 -18.42
C SER A 806 27.04 8.08 -19.63
N SER A 807 27.53 6.98 -20.20
CA SER A 807 26.86 6.22 -21.26
C SER A 807 26.68 4.76 -20.89
N VAL A 808 25.59 4.16 -21.39
CA VAL A 808 25.28 2.73 -21.22
C VAL A 808 26.32 1.85 -21.94
N SER A 809 26.95 2.37 -23.00
CA SER A 809 28.04 1.72 -23.74
C SER A 809 29.30 1.47 -22.92
N ASP A 810 29.43 2.13 -21.76
CA ASP A 810 30.63 2.11 -20.94
C ASP A 810 30.42 1.25 -19.68
N LEU A 811 29.24 0.64 -19.54
CA LEU A 811 28.99 -0.45 -18.60
C LEU A 811 29.59 -1.74 -19.15
N GLU A 812 30.02 -2.61 -18.25
CA GLU A 812 30.54 -3.93 -18.57
C GLU A 812 29.38 -4.86 -18.97
N ASP A 813 29.47 -5.54 -20.13
CA ASP A 813 28.49 -6.57 -20.49
C ASP A 813 28.83 -7.88 -19.76
N PHE A 814 28.08 -8.15 -18.69
CA PHE A 814 28.26 -9.35 -17.89
C PHE A 814 27.94 -10.64 -18.66
N GLY A 815 27.14 -10.57 -19.73
CA GLY A 815 26.94 -11.69 -20.64
C GLY A 815 28.21 -12.04 -21.45
N GLU A 816 29.02 -11.04 -21.83
CA GLU A 816 30.33 -11.28 -22.44
C GLU A 816 31.37 -11.80 -21.43
N LEU A 817 31.23 -11.47 -20.14
CA LEU A 817 31.97 -12.12 -19.05
C LEU A 817 31.50 -13.54 -18.73
N GLY A 818 30.46 -14.05 -19.38
CA GLY A 818 29.92 -15.39 -19.15
C GLY A 818 29.04 -15.55 -17.91
N LEU A 819 28.52 -14.45 -17.36
CA LEU A 819 27.43 -14.53 -16.38
C LEU A 819 26.15 -15.01 -17.07
N SER A 820 25.53 -16.07 -16.55
CA SER A 820 24.24 -16.54 -17.08
C SER A 820 23.13 -15.60 -16.66
N GLU A 821 22.23 -15.26 -17.58
CA GLU A 821 20.98 -14.53 -17.28
C GLU A 821 19.96 -15.40 -16.50
N THR A 822 20.37 -16.58 -16.03
CA THR A 822 19.59 -17.54 -15.21
C THR A 822 20.25 -17.80 -13.85
N TYR A 823 21.09 -16.87 -13.39
CA TYR A 823 21.77 -17.00 -12.09
C TYR A 823 20.79 -16.80 -10.93
#